data_AF-Q727W5-F1
#
_entry.id   AF-Q727W5-F1
#
_cell.length_a   1.000
_cell.length_b   1.000
_cell.length_c   1.000
_cell.angle_alpha   90.00
_cell.angle_beta   90.00
_cell.angle_gamma   90.00
#
_symmetry.space_group_name_H-M   'P 1'
#
loop_
_entity.id
_entity.type
_entity.pdbx_description
1 polymer ?
#
loop_
_entity_poly.entity_id
_entity_poly.type
_entity_poly.pdbx_seq_one_letter_code
_entity_poly.pdbx_strand_id
1 'polypeptide(L)'
;MLSLADVTPDMASACGTKSTNLATMRNVLGIPTPPGFVVTARGFERFIEENALGERIAQALSRCAATARPGDDPVMLERVSAEIRDMVLHAPVPASLSDAILDAYRALEAATHPGVHVAMRSSAVGEDTEASFAGQYVTVLNVTAADILTAYREVLASKYSPRAILYRLSYGLEDRDTPMCVAGITMVRSRASGVIYTVDPSAPDSGSLKVAALLGLGELLAGGEGSADVFHVDRATGDLRNTELTEKTHRLVCLPDGGISLEAATAEERTRPAIDDAIVQRLHGYGIRLEEYFKCPQDIEWAVAPDGDLFILQSRPLGLVSAHRPQTAVEYTGHPRLITRGRVASPGAASGVVYNALGNNPDHVPAGAILVARTASPDYAGLMGRVRGIVTDVGSGASHLASVAREFGIPALFDTRDATMRLTHGATVTLDADTTSVYEGTVDELASRTAPARKPFFDSPAHHKLRRVLDLVSPLHLLDPRSPEFDPAHCASVHDIIRFAHENAMREMFGLCDDSLDVTRAVRLHLGIPIMLYCIDLGGGLDDGLTSCERVETAHVRSVPMRALLDGLTHPGISWQGGVALNAHSLLSVMASAATADSENLGGDSFAVVSRDYMNISAKFGYHYANIDALCSDRPSQNHVVLKFAGGAGSYFGRSLRVSFLASVLQRLGFGVDIRGDMLEATLTGLDGDAQQELLDQTGRLLAAARLLDMTIGNGADVERMVSMFFDGNYDFLGTARPRQIEGFYTDTGNWSMEQCDDVRCIRQDGSEWGRSVGGESSAVFARMFGPRYQEALDRVETFFHFPLAICQESRMADGSLRLHVRPEGGRMDRAGGLAFGIRNAGNYFVLRLNAVENNVILFEFVNSRRVRLERVDVRIRSGTWAELGVDICGKTVRCLLDGVPLFETVLRITPYGYAGLWTKGDSVTLFRDFTVEPALGLAHPIMQ
;
A
#
# COMPACT_ATOMS: atom_id res chain seq x y z
N MET A 1 36.43 -20.06 24.58
CA MET A 1 35.38 -21.05 24.90
C MET A 1 34.84 -20.73 26.28
N LEU A 2 33.57 -21.06 26.54
CA LEU A 2 33.00 -20.98 27.88
C LEU A 2 32.58 -22.37 28.33
N SER A 3 32.90 -22.74 29.57
CA SER A 3 32.32 -23.94 30.20
C SER A 3 30.83 -23.71 30.40
N LEU A 4 30.00 -24.73 30.22
CA LEU A 4 28.57 -24.63 30.54
C LEU A 4 28.33 -24.29 32.02
N ALA A 5 29.28 -24.57 32.91
CA ALA A 5 29.20 -24.18 34.32
C ALA A 5 29.31 -22.66 34.54
N ASP A 6 29.92 -21.94 33.60
CA ASP A 6 30.15 -20.48 33.69
C ASP A 6 29.10 -19.69 32.89
N VAL A 7 28.25 -20.36 32.13
CA VAL A 7 27.20 -19.72 31.32
C VAL A 7 26.03 -19.32 32.22
N THR A 8 25.62 -18.06 32.08
CA THR A 8 24.51 -17.43 32.82
C THR A 8 23.36 -17.07 31.87
N PRO A 9 22.12 -16.90 32.38
CA PRO A 9 20.93 -16.66 31.53
C PRO A 9 21.03 -15.43 30.60
N ASP A 10 21.79 -14.41 30.99
CA ASP A 10 21.99 -13.17 30.22
C ASP A 10 22.99 -13.33 29.04
N MET A 11 23.69 -14.45 28.96
CA MET A 11 24.66 -14.74 27.90
C MET A 11 24.05 -15.35 26.62
N ALA A 12 22.72 -15.32 26.47
CA ALA A 12 22.01 -15.90 25.32
C ALA A 12 22.50 -15.36 23.96
N SER A 13 22.88 -14.08 23.88
CA SER A 13 23.44 -13.47 22.66
C SER A 13 24.87 -13.95 22.34
N ALA A 14 25.62 -14.45 23.33
CA ALA A 14 27.00 -14.90 23.16
C ALA A 14 27.11 -16.43 23.03
N CYS A 15 26.18 -17.18 23.63
CA CYS A 15 26.20 -18.65 23.70
C CYS A 15 25.03 -19.32 22.96
N GLY A 16 24.05 -18.53 22.51
CA GLY A 16 22.80 -19.02 21.94
C GLY A 16 21.82 -19.55 22.98
N THR A 17 20.54 -19.63 22.59
CA THR A 17 19.43 -19.94 23.49
C THR A 17 19.53 -21.35 24.06
N LYS A 18 19.84 -22.36 23.23
CA LYS A 18 19.91 -23.77 23.65
C LYS A 18 20.95 -24.01 24.73
N SER A 19 22.16 -23.51 24.52
CA SER A 19 23.26 -23.64 25.48
C SER A 19 22.94 -22.91 26.79
N THR A 20 22.33 -21.73 26.69
CA THR A 20 21.96 -20.91 27.84
C THR A 20 20.85 -21.55 28.66
N ASN A 21 19.84 -22.13 28.00
CA ASN A 21 18.80 -22.92 28.67
C ASN A 21 19.41 -24.13 29.36
N LEU A 22 20.29 -24.88 28.70
CA LEU A 22 20.97 -26.04 29.28
C LEU A 22 21.80 -25.68 30.51
N ALA A 23 22.55 -24.58 30.44
CA ALA A 23 23.29 -24.04 31.57
C ALA A 23 22.36 -23.59 32.71
N THR A 24 21.25 -22.93 32.39
CA THR A 24 20.25 -22.48 33.38
C THR A 24 19.65 -23.67 34.14
N MET A 25 19.29 -24.75 33.44
CA MET A 25 18.77 -25.97 34.05
C MET A 25 19.74 -26.56 35.07
N ARG A 26 21.05 -26.51 34.80
CA ARG A 26 22.09 -26.98 35.71
C ARG A 26 22.39 -26.01 36.84
N ASN A 27 22.80 -24.80 36.48
CA ASN A 27 23.45 -23.84 37.37
C ASN A 27 22.43 -23.14 38.29
N VAL A 28 21.19 -22.97 37.82
CA VAL A 28 20.12 -22.30 38.57
C VAL A 28 19.14 -23.30 39.18
N LEU A 29 18.68 -24.27 38.38
CA LEU A 29 17.66 -25.23 38.83
C LEU A 29 18.26 -26.49 39.46
N GLY A 30 19.56 -26.75 39.34
CA GLY A 30 20.16 -27.99 39.86
C GLY A 30 19.56 -29.26 39.25
N ILE A 31 19.01 -29.16 38.03
CA ILE A 31 18.51 -30.31 37.27
C ILE A 31 19.72 -30.98 36.61
N PRO A 32 19.84 -32.31 36.65
CA PRO A 32 20.96 -32.99 36.02
C PRO A 32 20.98 -32.76 34.51
N THR A 33 22.05 -32.16 34.03
CA THR A 33 22.35 -32.02 32.60
C THR A 33 23.78 -32.46 32.36
N PRO A 34 24.11 -32.99 31.16
CA PRO A 34 25.47 -33.43 30.89
C PRO A 34 26.42 -32.20 30.84
N PRO A 35 27.63 -32.31 31.40
CA PRO A 35 28.61 -31.23 31.34
C PRO A 35 29.08 -30.98 29.91
N GLY A 36 29.66 -29.82 29.65
CA GLY A 36 30.10 -29.45 28.31
C GLY A 36 30.64 -28.03 28.26
N PHE A 37 30.87 -27.56 27.03
CA PHE A 37 31.38 -26.22 26.73
C PHE A 37 30.66 -25.64 25.51
N VAL A 38 30.82 -24.33 25.31
CA VAL A 38 30.23 -23.59 24.19
C VAL A 38 31.31 -22.86 23.40
N VAL A 39 31.29 -23.07 22.09
CA VAL A 39 31.91 -22.20 21.09
C VAL A 39 30.98 -21.02 20.85
N THR A 40 31.36 -19.87 21.38
CA THR A 40 30.57 -18.64 21.40
C THR A 40 30.38 -18.02 20.03
N ALA A 41 29.43 -17.10 19.88
CA ALA A 41 29.23 -16.29 18.68
C ALA A 41 30.52 -15.62 18.18
N ARG A 42 31.37 -15.12 19.09
CA ARG A 42 32.69 -14.56 18.74
C ARG A 42 33.64 -15.58 18.09
N GLY A 43 33.52 -16.87 18.45
CA GLY A 43 34.29 -17.95 17.84
C GLY A 43 33.86 -18.20 16.39
N PHE A 44 32.56 -18.13 16.12
CA PHE A 44 32.01 -18.17 14.76
C PHE A 44 32.45 -16.95 13.94
N GLU A 45 32.29 -15.73 14.46
CA GLU A 45 32.72 -14.51 13.79
C GLU A 45 34.20 -14.57 13.41
N ARG A 46 35.05 -15.00 14.34
CA ARG A 46 36.49 -15.13 14.11
C ARG A 46 36.82 -16.17 13.03
N PHE A 47 36.08 -17.29 13.00
CA PHE A 47 36.21 -18.27 11.92
C PHE A 47 35.87 -17.68 10.56
N ILE A 48 34.82 -16.85 10.47
CA ILE A 48 34.40 -16.17 9.24
C ILE A 48 35.40 -15.07 8.84
N GLU A 49 35.88 -14.27 9.79
CA GLU A 49 36.82 -13.16 9.60
C GLU A 49 38.19 -13.67 9.09
N GLU A 50 38.83 -14.61 9.80
CA GLU A 50 40.19 -15.07 9.46
C GLU A 50 40.24 -15.88 8.16
N ASN A 51 39.12 -16.45 7.73
CA ASN A 51 39.00 -17.14 6.44
C ASN A 51 38.48 -16.25 5.30
N ALA A 52 38.24 -14.95 5.57
CA ALA A 52 37.65 -14.00 4.61
C ALA A 52 36.36 -14.52 3.93
N LEU A 53 35.52 -15.23 4.70
CA LEU A 53 34.30 -15.85 4.18
C LEU A 53 33.13 -14.88 4.11
N GLY A 54 33.12 -13.83 4.93
CA GLY A 54 31.96 -12.93 5.10
C GLY A 54 31.44 -12.34 3.78
N GLU A 55 32.32 -11.69 2.99
CA GLU A 55 31.92 -11.09 1.71
C GLU A 55 31.53 -12.14 0.67
N ARG A 56 32.24 -13.27 0.62
CA ARG A 56 31.98 -14.36 -0.33
C ARG A 56 30.60 -15.00 -0.09
N ILE A 57 30.28 -15.22 1.19
CA ILE A 57 28.96 -15.72 1.60
C ILE A 57 27.87 -14.69 1.28
N ALA A 58 28.10 -13.41 1.56
CA ALA A 58 27.13 -12.36 1.24
C ALA A 58 26.86 -12.25 -0.27
N GLN A 59 27.89 -12.30 -1.11
CA GLN A 59 27.78 -12.32 -2.57
C GLN A 59 27.04 -13.57 -3.08
N ALA A 60 27.31 -14.72 -2.46
CA ALA A 60 26.60 -15.95 -2.79
C ALA A 60 25.10 -15.84 -2.49
N LEU A 61 24.75 -15.35 -1.29
CA LEU A 61 23.38 -15.15 -0.84
C LEU A 61 22.64 -14.05 -1.63
N SER A 62 23.31 -13.00 -2.10
CA SER A 62 22.67 -11.95 -2.92
C SER A 62 22.15 -12.47 -4.26
N ARG A 63 22.76 -13.54 -4.80
CA ARG A 63 22.24 -14.22 -6.01
C ARG A 63 20.87 -14.84 -5.75
N CYS A 64 20.58 -15.30 -4.54
CA CYS A 64 19.25 -15.77 -4.12
C CYS A 64 18.25 -14.63 -3.87
N ALA A 65 18.70 -13.49 -3.33
CA ALA A 65 17.83 -12.35 -3.03
C ALA A 65 17.30 -11.65 -4.30
N ALA A 66 18.05 -11.66 -5.40
CA ALA A 66 17.66 -11.05 -6.67
C ALA A 66 16.51 -11.77 -7.40
N THR A 67 16.20 -13.01 -7.02
CA THR A 67 15.11 -13.84 -7.56
C THR A 67 14.04 -14.13 -6.52
N ALA A 68 13.96 -13.37 -5.42
CA ALA A 68 13.06 -13.66 -4.30
C ALA A 68 11.58 -13.31 -4.60
N ARG A 69 11.06 -13.67 -5.78
CA ARG A 69 9.62 -13.88 -5.96
C ARG A 69 9.29 -15.27 -5.43
N PRO A 70 8.18 -15.46 -4.70
CA PRO A 70 7.73 -16.79 -4.30
C PRO A 70 7.45 -17.64 -5.55
N GLY A 71 8.38 -18.53 -5.92
CA GLY A 71 8.27 -19.40 -7.10
C GLY A 71 9.54 -19.57 -7.95
N ASP A 72 10.61 -18.83 -7.71
CA ASP A 72 11.82 -18.92 -8.56
C ASP A 72 12.81 -20.02 -8.11
N ASP A 73 13.12 -20.88 -9.10
CA ASP A 73 14.17 -21.91 -9.22
C ASP A 73 14.79 -22.52 -7.93
N PRO A 74 14.19 -23.61 -7.38
CA PRO A 74 14.76 -24.42 -6.29
C PRO A 74 16.21 -24.88 -6.54
N VAL A 75 16.59 -25.02 -7.82
CA VAL A 75 17.93 -25.46 -8.22
C VAL A 75 19.00 -24.41 -7.86
N MET A 76 18.66 -23.12 -7.91
CA MET A 76 19.60 -22.05 -7.60
C MET A 76 19.88 -21.95 -6.09
N LEU A 77 18.85 -22.08 -5.25
CA LEU A 77 19.02 -22.11 -3.80
C LEU A 77 19.85 -23.31 -3.35
N GLU A 78 19.58 -24.50 -3.90
CA GLU A 78 20.38 -25.70 -3.65
C GLU A 78 21.86 -25.51 -4.05
N ARG A 79 22.09 -24.92 -5.24
CA ARG A 79 23.45 -24.63 -5.71
C ARG A 79 24.19 -23.63 -4.82
N VAL A 80 23.55 -22.54 -4.41
CA VAL A 80 24.15 -21.53 -3.53
C VAL A 80 24.40 -22.10 -2.13
N SER A 81 23.44 -22.85 -1.59
CA SER A 81 23.60 -23.61 -0.34
C SER A 81 24.81 -24.53 -0.40
N ALA A 82 24.91 -25.36 -1.45
CA ALA A 82 26.03 -26.27 -1.63
C ALA A 82 27.37 -25.52 -1.74
N GLU A 83 27.43 -24.43 -2.50
CA GLU A 83 28.63 -23.58 -2.62
C GLU A 83 29.06 -23.02 -1.26
N ILE A 84 28.14 -22.47 -0.48
CA ILE A 84 28.48 -21.89 0.83
C ILE A 84 28.89 -22.97 1.82
N ARG A 85 28.17 -24.09 1.86
CA ARG A 85 28.52 -25.23 2.72
C ARG A 85 29.91 -25.75 2.41
N ASP A 86 30.25 -25.88 1.13
CA ASP A 86 31.57 -26.32 0.68
C ASP A 86 32.67 -25.35 1.15
N MET A 87 32.44 -24.04 1.02
CA MET A 87 33.35 -23.02 1.54
C MET A 87 33.60 -23.14 3.05
N VAL A 88 32.54 -23.40 3.84
CA VAL A 88 32.65 -23.53 5.30
C VAL A 88 33.31 -24.85 5.72
N LEU A 89 33.00 -25.96 5.04
CA LEU A 89 33.55 -27.28 5.36
C LEU A 89 35.06 -27.38 5.10
N HIS A 90 35.54 -26.72 4.03
CA HIS A 90 36.95 -26.74 3.62
C HIS A 90 37.79 -25.60 4.23
N ALA A 91 37.16 -24.61 4.88
CA ALA A 91 37.89 -23.53 5.54
C ALA A 91 38.63 -24.06 6.80
N PRO A 92 39.93 -23.75 6.95
CA PRO A 92 40.68 -24.16 8.14
C PRO A 92 40.12 -23.48 9.39
N VAL A 93 40.05 -24.23 10.49
CA VAL A 93 39.75 -23.64 11.81
C VAL A 93 40.98 -22.86 12.26
N PRO A 94 40.87 -21.55 12.58
CA PRO A 94 41.99 -20.76 13.06
C PRO A 94 42.72 -21.42 14.23
N ALA A 95 44.07 -21.37 14.25
CA ALA A 95 44.87 -22.06 15.28
C ALA A 95 44.43 -21.70 16.71
N SER A 96 44.25 -20.41 16.98
CA SER A 96 43.76 -19.93 18.28
C SER A 96 42.36 -20.45 18.66
N LEU A 97 41.49 -20.69 17.67
CA LEU A 97 40.16 -21.24 17.89
C LEU A 97 40.22 -22.76 18.10
N SER A 98 41.03 -23.45 17.29
CA SER A 98 41.30 -24.88 17.41
C SER A 98 41.87 -25.23 18.78
N ASP A 99 42.91 -24.50 19.21
CA ASP A 99 43.55 -24.70 20.52
C ASP A 99 42.54 -24.51 21.65
N ALA A 100 41.71 -23.46 21.58
CA ALA A 100 40.69 -23.19 22.58
C ALA A 100 39.60 -24.28 22.63
N ILE A 101 39.19 -24.86 21.50
CA ILE A 101 38.24 -25.98 21.44
C ILE A 101 38.87 -27.23 22.07
N LEU A 102 40.12 -27.54 21.72
CA LEU A 102 40.84 -28.70 22.24
C LEU A 102 41.15 -28.57 23.75
N ASP A 103 41.46 -27.36 24.23
CA ASP A 103 41.62 -27.08 25.66
C ASP A 103 40.31 -27.29 26.42
N ALA A 104 39.19 -26.81 25.89
CA ALA A 104 37.87 -27.02 26.49
C ALA A 104 37.50 -28.52 26.52
N TYR A 105 37.83 -29.26 25.45
CA TYR A 105 37.67 -30.72 25.43
C TYR A 105 38.53 -31.41 26.49
N ARG A 106 39.82 -31.07 26.61
CA ARG A 106 40.72 -31.62 27.64
C ARG A 106 40.23 -31.33 29.05
N ALA A 107 39.70 -30.13 29.30
CA ALA A 107 39.10 -29.78 30.59
C ALA A 107 37.85 -30.62 30.88
N LEU A 108 37.01 -30.86 29.86
CA LEU A 108 35.83 -31.71 29.97
C LEU A 108 36.20 -33.17 30.24
N GLU A 109 37.22 -33.70 29.55
CA GLU A 109 37.77 -35.04 29.74
C GLU A 109 38.29 -35.23 31.17
N ALA A 110 39.05 -34.25 31.67
CA ALA A 110 39.55 -34.26 33.05
C ALA A 110 38.43 -34.20 34.11
N ALA A 111 37.33 -33.51 33.81
CA ALA A 111 36.19 -33.38 34.72
C ALA A 111 35.22 -34.57 34.67
N THR A 112 35.34 -35.45 33.66
CA THR A 112 34.43 -36.58 33.44
C THR A 112 35.19 -37.90 33.44
N HIS A 113 35.67 -38.35 32.29
CA HIS A 113 36.52 -39.53 32.16
C HIS A 113 37.41 -39.43 30.91
N PRO A 114 38.55 -40.15 30.88
CA PRO A 114 39.39 -40.25 29.69
C PRO A 114 38.63 -40.79 28.47
N GLY A 115 38.90 -40.22 27.29
CA GLY A 115 38.26 -40.59 26.03
C GLY A 115 36.77 -40.26 25.99
N VAL A 116 36.33 -39.19 26.67
CA VAL A 116 34.92 -38.77 26.63
C VAL A 116 34.50 -38.41 25.21
N HIS A 117 33.36 -38.92 24.77
CA HIS A 117 32.76 -38.52 23.49
C HIS A 117 31.81 -37.36 23.72
N VAL A 118 31.65 -36.51 22.71
CA VAL A 118 30.80 -35.32 22.79
C VAL A 118 29.73 -35.30 21.70
N ALA A 119 28.58 -34.73 22.00
CA ALA A 119 27.61 -34.30 21.00
C ALA A 119 27.88 -32.83 20.67
N MET A 120 28.15 -32.54 19.40
CA MET A 120 28.34 -31.19 18.89
C MET A 120 27.00 -30.68 18.34
N ARG A 121 26.35 -29.78 19.08
CA ARG A 121 25.00 -29.28 18.80
C ARG A 121 25.01 -27.82 18.35
N SER A 122 24.12 -27.46 17.43
CA SER A 122 23.84 -26.06 17.11
C SER A 122 23.18 -25.35 18.29
N SER A 123 23.53 -24.08 18.45
CA SER A 123 22.93 -23.16 19.40
C SER A 123 23.01 -21.75 18.81
N ALA A 124 22.42 -21.53 17.64
CA ALA A 124 22.40 -20.23 16.99
C ALA A 124 21.70 -19.18 17.86
N VAL A 125 22.15 -17.92 17.75
CA VAL A 125 21.46 -16.81 18.40
C VAL A 125 20.11 -16.59 17.71
N GLY A 126 19.03 -16.55 18.49
CA GLY A 126 17.65 -16.52 17.98
C GLY A 126 17.05 -17.90 17.69
N GLU A 127 17.81 -18.99 17.84
CA GLU A 127 17.26 -20.35 17.82
C GLU A 127 16.26 -20.53 19.00
N ASP A 128 15.13 -21.20 18.76
CA ASP A 128 14.04 -21.44 19.73
C ASP A 128 13.32 -20.19 20.29
N THR A 129 13.35 -19.05 19.57
CA THR A 129 12.46 -17.87 19.80
C THR A 129 11.23 -17.88 18.87
N GLU A 130 10.40 -16.82 18.82
CA GLU A 130 9.22 -16.73 17.93
C GLU A 130 9.51 -17.08 16.46
N ALA A 131 10.77 -16.96 16.03
CA ALA A 131 11.29 -17.58 14.81
C ALA A 131 11.93 -18.96 15.12
N SER A 132 11.14 -20.03 14.99
CA SER A 132 11.56 -21.40 15.29
C SER A 132 12.48 -21.99 14.20
N PHE A 133 13.80 -21.83 14.34
CA PHE A 133 14.82 -22.56 13.54
C PHE A 133 14.86 -24.09 13.80
N ALA A 134 13.86 -24.62 14.50
CA ALA A 134 13.86 -25.95 15.08
C ALA A 134 14.11 -27.05 14.03
N GLY A 135 15.07 -27.95 14.34
CA GLY A 135 15.36 -29.14 13.54
C GLY A 135 16.00 -28.88 12.17
N GLN A 136 16.45 -27.65 11.87
CA GLN A 136 17.07 -27.31 10.58
C GLN A 136 18.60 -27.40 10.58
N TYR A 137 19.21 -27.36 11.77
CA TYR A 137 20.65 -27.41 11.97
C TYR A 137 21.11 -28.80 12.37
N VAL A 138 22.35 -29.13 11.99
CA VAL A 138 22.93 -30.45 12.19
C VAL A 138 23.42 -30.57 13.63
N THR A 139 23.09 -31.69 14.27
CA THR A 139 23.77 -32.17 15.47
C THR A 139 24.63 -33.36 15.09
N VAL A 140 25.91 -33.33 15.45
CA VAL A 140 26.83 -34.46 15.23
C VAL A 140 26.98 -35.20 16.56
N LEU A 141 26.46 -36.43 16.61
CA LEU A 141 26.45 -37.26 17.82
C LEU A 141 27.70 -38.13 17.93
N ASN A 142 28.08 -38.44 19.17
CA ASN A 142 29.15 -39.38 19.51
C ASN A 142 30.49 -39.06 18.80
N VAL A 143 30.94 -37.82 18.94
CA VAL A 143 32.16 -37.27 18.33
C VAL A 143 33.37 -37.52 19.23
N THR A 144 34.47 -37.97 18.61
CA THR A 144 35.75 -38.20 19.29
C THR A 144 36.59 -36.92 19.36
N ALA A 145 37.66 -36.93 20.16
CA ALA A 145 38.63 -35.83 20.19
C ALA A 145 39.23 -35.51 18.81
N ALA A 146 39.48 -36.54 17.99
CA ALA A 146 40.08 -36.40 16.67
C ALA A 146 39.13 -35.71 15.67
N ASP A 147 37.83 -35.94 15.82
CA ASP A 147 36.81 -35.47 14.88
C ASP A 147 36.17 -34.14 15.30
N ILE A 148 36.49 -33.60 16.47
CA ILE A 148 35.79 -32.45 17.07
C ILE A 148 35.82 -31.20 16.20
N LEU A 149 36.93 -30.94 15.51
CA LEU A 149 37.06 -29.79 14.61
C LEU A 149 36.28 -30.00 13.30
N THR A 150 36.17 -31.25 12.85
CA THR A 150 35.37 -31.61 11.67
C THR A 150 33.89 -31.46 12.00
N ALA A 151 33.44 -32.02 13.12
CA ALA A 151 32.08 -31.84 13.62
C ALA A 151 31.73 -30.36 13.84
N TYR A 152 32.67 -29.55 14.35
CA TYR A 152 32.47 -28.10 14.47
C TYR A 152 32.15 -27.45 13.11
N ARG A 153 32.94 -27.75 12.06
CA ARG A 153 32.69 -27.21 10.70
C ARG A 153 31.39 -27.72 10.11
N GLU A 154 31.00 -28.97 10.36
CA GLU A 154 29.71 -29.53 9.93
C GLU A 154 28.53 -28.79 10.56
N VAL A 155 28.59 -28.51 11.86
CA VAL A 155 27.57 -27.70 12.55
C VAL A 155 27.51 -26.30 11.98
N LEU A 156 28.66 -25.64 11.75
CA LEU A 156 28.68 -24.31 11.11
C LEU A 156 28.09 -24.34 9.70
N ALA A 157 28.44 -25.33 8.89
CA ALA A 157 27.95 -25.47 7.53
C ALA A 157 26.43 -25.67 7.49
N SER A 158 25.85 -26.32 8.52
CA SER A 158 24.40 -26.52 8.61
C SER A 158 23.59 -25.21 8.66
N LYS A 159 24.21 -24.12 9.12
CA LYS A 159 23.65 -22.75 9.04
C LYS A 159 23.19 -22.40 7.62
N TYR A 160 23.89 -22.94 6.62
CA TYR A 160 23.71 -22.65 5.20
C TYR A 160 22.98 -23.76 4.45
N SER A 161 22.22 -24.61 5.15
CA SER A 161 21.29 -25.53 4.47
C SER A 161 20.24 -24.73 3.67
N PRO A 162 19.65 -25.30 2.60
CA PRO A 162 18.67 -24.60 1.77
C PRO A 162 17.51 -24.06 2.62
N ARG A 163 17.05 -24.88 3.56
CA ARG A 163 15.96 -24.56 4.51
C ARG A 163 16.33 -23.40 5.43
N ALA A 164 17.52 -23.43 6.03
CA ALA A 164 17.97 -22.38 6.93
C ALA A 164 18.21 -21.05 6.21
N ILE A 165 18.66 -21.07 4.95
CA ILE A 165 18.79 -19.86 4.12
C ILE A 165 17.40 -19.29 3.80
N LEU A 166 16.49 -20.12 3.29
CA LEU A 166 15.13 -19.70 2.93
C LEU A 166 14.39 -19.12 4.12
N TYR A 167 14.50 -19.75 5.28
CA TYR A 167 13.88 -19.29 6.51
C TYR A 167 14.37 -17.89 6.89
N ARG A 168 15.70 -17.66 6.92
CA ARG A 168 16.27 -16.32 7.22
C ARG A 168 15.83 -15.26 6.22
N LEU A 169 15.85 -15.58 4.93
CA LEU A 169 15.37 -14.66 3.89
C LEU A 169 13.88 -14.32 4.07
N SER A 170 13.04 -15.29 4.41
CA SER A 170 11.59 -15.08 4.60
C SER A 170 11.26 -14.18 5.80
N TYR A 171 12.13 -14.15 6.82
CA TYR A 171 12.03 -13.27 7.99
C TYR A 171 12.83 -11.96 7.85
N GLY A 172 13.52 -11.77 6.71
CA GLY A 172 14.38 -10.61 6.46
C GLY A 172 15.68 -10.59 7.26
N LEU A 173 16.08 -11.70 7.87
CA LEU A 173 17.29 -11.80 8.68
C LEU A 173 18.54 -11.82 7.80
N GLU A 174 19.52 -10.97 8.11
CA GLU A 174 20.83 -11.05 7.46
C GLU A 174 21.64 -12.23 8.00
N ASP A 175 22.62 -12.70 7.22
CA ASP A 175 23.51 -13.78 7.66
C ASP A 175 24.25 -13.48 8.98
N ARG A 176 24.59 -12.20 9.18
CA ARG A 176 25.28 -11.70 10.37
C ARG A 176 24.40 -11.64 11.62
N ASP A 177 23.07 -11.61 11.46
CA ASP A 177 22.13 -11.43 12.56
C ASP A 177 21.91 -12.73 13.35
N THR A 178 22.28 -13.88 12.78
CA THR A 178 22.10 -15.20 13.37
C THR A 178 23.44 -15.93 13.51
N PRO A 179 24.40 -15.45 14.32
CA PRO A 179 25.67 -16.16 14.51
C PRO A 179 25.43 -17.55 15.09
N MET A 180 26.18 -18.53 14.59
CA MET A 180 26.05 -19.93 15.02
C MET A 180 26.97 -20.20 16.20
N CYS A 181 26.41 -20.45 17.39
CA CYS A 181 27.19 -21.01 18.50
C CYS A 181 27.12 -22.55 18.42
N VAL A 182 28.14 -23.22 18.97
CA VAL A 182 28.21 -24.69 18.97
C VAL A 182 28.44 -25.19 20.38
N ALA A 183 27.55 -26.03 20.88
CA ALA A 183 27.68 -26.67 22.19
C ALA A 183 28.35 -28.04 22.05
N GLY A 184 29.47 -28.25 22.74
CA GLY A 184 30.09 -29.56 22.91
C GLY A 184 29.67 -30.14 24.26
N ILE A 185 28.71 -31.07 24.24
CA ILE A 185 28.12 -31.66 25.46
C ILE A 185 28.57 -33.11 25.58
N THR A 186 28.90 -33.58 26.79
CA THR A 186 29.23 -34.98 27.03
C THR A 186 28.12 -35.89 26.50
N MET A 187 28.51 -36.87 25.69
CA MET A 187 27.59 -37.81 25.08
C MET A 187 27.02 -38.77 26.13
N VAL A 188 25.70 -38.79 26.30
CA VAL A 188 25.01 -39.77 27.13
C VAL A 188 24.78 -41.03 26.30
N ARG A 189 25.43 -42.14 26.66
CA ARG A 189 25.19 -43.46 26.04
C ARG A 189 23.84 -44.03 26.52
N SER A 190 22.74 -43.52 25.98
CA SER A 190 21.43 -43.77 26.58
C SER A 190 20.91 -45.18 26.35
N ARG A 191 20.43 -45.84 27.41
CA ARG A 191 19.62 -47.06 27.30
C ARG A 191 18.21 -46.74 26.82
N ALA A 192 17.69 -45.59 27.23
CA ALA A 192 16.42 -45.05 26.83
C ALA A 192 16.51 -43.52 26.77
N SER A 193 15.73 -42.92 25.90
CA SER A 193 15.64 -41.47 25.76
C SER A 193 14.24 -41.10 25.31
N GLY A 194 13.92 -39.81 25.30
CA GLY A 194 12.60 -39.39 24.89
C GLY A 194 12.32 -37.91 25.09
N VAL A 195 11.03 -37.60 25.05
CA VAL A 195 10.51 -36.24 25.18
C VAL A 195 9.40 -36.20 26.23
N ILE A 196 9.38 -35.15 27.05
CA ILE A 196 8.26 -34.78 27.92
C ILE A 196 7.56 -33.55 27.33
N TYR A 197 6.24 -33.60 27.30
CA TYR A 197 5.41 -32.41 27.17
C TYR A 197 4.73 -32.16 28.50
N THR A 198 5.02 -31.03 29.16
CA THR A 198 4.48 -30.75 30.51
C THR A 198 2.96 -30.55 30.52
N VAL A 199 2.41 -30.29 29.33
CA VAL A 199 0.99 -30.40 29.01
C VAL A 199 0.85 -31.27 27.77
N ASP A 200 -0.08 -32.22 27.77
CA ASP A 200 -0.35 -33.05 26.60
C ASP A 200 -0.82 -32.17 25.42
N PRO A 201 -0.03 -32.05 24.34
CA PRO A 201 -0.37 -31.19 23.20
C PRO A 201 -1.57 -31.72 22.41
N SER A 202 -1.95 -32.99 22.60
CA SER A 202 -3.14 -33.58 22.00
C SER A 202 -4.40 -33.44 22.84
N ALA A 203 -4.27 -33.10 24.12
CA ALA A 203 -5.38 -32.83 25.03
C ALA A 203 -4.97 -31.78 26.08
N PRO A 204 -4.82 -30.49 25.70
CA PRO A 204 -4.31 -29.44 26.59
C PRO A 204 -5.10 -29.27 27.90
N ASP A 205 -6.41 -29.52 27.86
CA ASP A 205 -7.33 -29.40 29.01
C ASP A 205 -7.37 -30.66 29.90
N SER A 206 -6.66 -31.73 29.54
CA SER A 206 -6.71 -33.01 30.26
C SER A 206 -6.09 -32.96 31.67
N GLY A 207 -5.34 -31.90 31.97
CA GLY A 207 -4.51 -31.82 33.17
C GLY A 207 -3.44 -32.92 33.21
N SER A 208 -3.03 -33.44 32.05
CA SER A 208 -2.04 -34.50 31.93
C SER A 208 -0.73 -33.99 31.35
N LEU A 209 0.37 -34.47 31.90
CA LEU A 209 1.71 -34.46 31.32
C LEU A 209 1.89 -35.71 30.45
N LYS A 210 2.59 -35.59 29.32
CA LYS A 210 2.84 -36.71 28.40
C LYS A 210 4.34 -37.00 28.31
N VAL A 211 4.73 -38.25 28.54
CA VAL A 211 6.12 -38.72 28.37
C VAL A 211 6.16 -39.72 27.22
N ALA A 212 6.97 -39.44 26.19
CA ALA A 212 7.29 -40.39 25.13
C ALA A 212 8.68 -40.97 25.37
N ALA A 213 8.84 -42.28 25.28
CA ALA A 213 10.10 -42.97 25.54
C ALA A 213 10.45 -44.01 24.45
N LEU A 214 11.71 -44.06 24.04
CA LEU A 214 12.26 -45.04 23.12
C LEU A 214 13.53 -45.69 23.66
N LEU A 215 13.93 -46.80 23.05
CA LEU A 215 15.21 -47.46 23.32
C LEU A 215 16.35 -46.74 22.59
N GLY A 216 17.50 -46.61 23.26
CA GLY A 216 18.69 -46.00 22.68
C GLY A 216 18.64 -44.46 22.63
N LEU A 217 19.27 -43.88 21.61
CA LEU A 217 19.36 -42.43 21.37
C LEU A 217 18.07 -41.82 20.80
N GLY A 218 17.79 -40.57 21.16
CA GLY A 218 16.50 -39.89 20.92
C GLY A 218 16.24 -39.42 19.49
N GLU A 219 17.23 -39.52 18.59
CA GLU A 219 17.19 -38.95 17.24
C GLU A 219 16.00 -39.46 16.40
N LEU A 220 15.60 -40.72 16.59
CA LEU A 220 14.47 -41.33 15.88
C LEU A 220 13.12 -40.68 16.22
N LEU A 221 12.99 -40.12 17.42
CA LEU A 221 11.77 -39.42 17.85
C LEU A 221 11.70 -38.00 17.29
N ALA A 222 12.84 -37.32 17.21
CA ALA A 222 12.94 -36.01 16.59
C ALA A 222 12.60 -36.04 15.08
N GLY A 223 12.97 -37.13 14.39
CA GLY A 223 12.62 -37.36 12.98
C GLY A 223 11.19 -37.85 12.73
N GLY A 224 10.43 -38.22 13.77
CA GLY A 224 9.08 -38.77 13.62
C GLY A 224 9.02 -40.22 13.09
N GLU A 225 10.14 -40.94 13.11
CA GLU A 225 10.28 -42.29 12.56
C GLU A 225 10.30 -43.39 13.66
N GLY A 226 10.39 -43.01 14.94
CA GLY A 226 10.50 -43.93 16.07
C GLY A 226 9.16 -44.42 16.64
N SER A 227 9.06 -45.73 16.89
CA SER A 227 8.04 -46.34 17.74
C SER A 227 8.33 -46.06 19.22
N ALA A 228 7.57 -45.18 19.87
CA ALA A 228 7.76 -44.82 21.28
C ALA A 228 6.64 -45.37 22.18
N ASP A 229 6.99 -45.67 23.42
CA ASP A 229 6.02 -45.85 24.49
C ASP A 229 5.52 -44.48 24.96
N VAL A 230 4.24 -44.39 25.31
CA VAL A 230 3.62 -43.16 25.78
C VAL A 230 3.05 -43.36 27.17
N PHE A 231 3.46 -42.52 28.10
CA PHE A 231 2.98 -42.49 29.48
C PHE A 231 2.22 -41.17 29.71
N HIS A 232 0.98 -41.28 30.16
CA HIS A 232 0.15 -40.13 30.56
C HIS A 232 0.17 -40.03 32.07
N VAL A 233 0.69 -38.91 32.57
CA VAL A 233 0.90 -38.66 33.99
C VAL A 233 0.00 -37.52 34.44
N ASP A 234 -0.68 -37.66 35.56
CA ASP A 234 -1.41 -36.57 36.20
C ASP A 234 -0.46 -35.42 36.51
N ARG A 235 -0.75 -34.24 35.97
CA ARG A 235 0.14 -33.09 36.10
C ARG A 235 0.26 -32.61 37.55
N ALA A 236 -0.81 -32.71 38.34
CA ALA A 236 -0.86 -32.20 39.70
C ALA A 236 -0.31 -33.21 40.72
N THR A 237 -0.65 -34.50 40.59
CA THR A 237 -0.27 -35.52 41.56
C THR A 237 0.99 -36.30 41.17
N GLY A 238 1.32 -36.35 39.87
CA GLY A 238 2.37 -37.21 39.34
C GLY A 238 1.90 -38.65 39.10
N ASP A 239 0.65 -39.00 39.36
CA ASP A 239 0.17 -40.38 39.22
C ASP A 239 0.11 -40.82 37.75
N LEU A 240 0.58 -42.04 37.47
CA LEU A 240 0.49 -42.63 36.13
C LEU A 240 -0.96 -42.99 35.82
N ARG A 241 -1.56 -42.32 34.82
CA ARG A 241 -2.95 -42.50 34.42
C ARG A 241 -3.13 -43.56 33.33
N ASN A 242 -2.26 -43.56 32.33
CA ASN A 242 -2.32 -44.49 31.19
C ASN A 242 -0.93 -44.77 30.62
N THR A 243 -0.74 -45.96 30.07
CA THR A 243 0.48 -46.39 29.38
C THR A 243 0.13 -47.06 28.06
N GLU A 244 0.64 -46.51 26.97
CA GLU A 244 0.51 -47.06 25.62
C GLU A 244 1.87 -47.62 25.20
N LEU A 245 1.96 -48.94 25.08
CA LEU A 245 3.20 -49.61 24.67
C LEU A 245 3.19 -49.86 23.17
N THR A 246 4.30 -49.52 22.53
CA THR A 246 4.51 -49.78 21.10
C THR A 246 5.62 -50.81 20.92
N GLU A 247 5.53 -51.60 19.85
CA GLU A 247 6.59 -52.55 19.51
C GLU A 247 7.84 -51.81 18.99
N LYS A 248 8.92 -51.83 19.79
CA LYS A 248 10.16 -51.08 19.55
C LYS A 248 11.15 -51.93 18.77
N THR A 249 11.08 -51.92 17.43
CA THR A 249 11.80 -52.87 16.56
C THR A 249 13.30 -52.62 16.46
N HIS A 250 13.75 -51.36 16.60
CA HIS A 250 15.14 -50.95 16.46
C HIS A 250 15.50 -49.88 17.49
N ARG A 251 16.81 -49.68 17.73
CA ARG A 251 17.37 -48.62 18.58
C ARG A 251 18.62 -48.01 17.94
N LEU A 252 18.87 -46.73 18.20
CA LEU A 252 20.13 -46.09 17.85
C LEU A 252 21.13 -46.22 19.01
N VAL A 253 22.37 -46.61 18.71
CA VAL A 253 23.45 -46.77 19.67
C VAL A 253 24.72 -46.02 19.26
N CYS A 254 25.54 -45.66 20.23
CA CYS A 254 26.87 -45.07 20.02
C CYS A 254 27.88 -46.15 19.63
N LEU A 255 28.67 -45.91 18.59
CA LEU A 255 29.81 -46.76 18.23
C LEU A 255 31.05 -46.44 19.08
N PRO A 256 31.93 -47.43 19.34
CA PRO A 256 33.16 -47.21 20.12
C PRO A 256 34.13 -46.21 19.50
N ASP A 257 34.23 -46.17 18.16
CA ASP A 257 35.18 -45.31 17.42
C ASP A 257 34.55 -43.99 16.95
N GLY A 258 33.36 -43.65 17.46
CA GLY A 258 32.61 -42.46 17.06
C GLY A 258 31.46 -42.75 16.09
N GLY A 259 30.47 -41.86 16.04
CA GLY A 259 29.26 -42.00 15.23
C GLY A 259 28.19 -42.93 15.84
N ILE A 260 27.12 -43.18 15.08
CA ILE A 260 25.94 -43.92 15.55
C ILE A 260 25.57 -45.07 14.60
N SER A 261 24.90 -46.09 15.11
CA SER A 261 24.40 -47.22 14.33
C SER A 261 22.98 -47.59 14.75
N LEU A 262 22.19 -48.07 13.78
CA LEU A 262 20.86 -48.61 14.03
C LEU A 262 20.97 -50.13 14.27
N GLU A 263 20.53 -50.58 15.44
CA GLU A 263 20.51 -51.98 15.82
C GLU A 263 19.08 -52.49 16.00
N ALA A 264 18.85 -53.77 15.70
CA ALA A 264 17.59 -54.43 16.01
C ALA A 264 17.44 -54.64 17.52
N ALA A 265 16.27 -54.32 18.06
CA ALA A 265 15.95 -54.62 19.45
C ALA A 265 15.70 -56.13 19.62
N THR A 266 16.08 -56.69 20.77
CA THR A 266 15.81 -58.09 21.08
C THR A 266 14.31 -58.34 21.25
N ALA A 267 13.87 -59.60 21.13
CA ALA A 267 12.46 -59.97 21.27
C ALA A 267 11.85 -59.55 22.62
N GLU A 268 12.66 -59.54 23.69
CA GLU A 268 12.24 -59.11 25.02
C GLU A 268 12.12 -57.58 25.13
N GLU A 269 13.10 -56.84 24.57
CA GLU A 269 13.10 -55.37 24.60
C GLU A 269 11.96 -54.75 23.77
N ARG A 270 11.53 -55.44 22.70
CA ARG A 270 10.45 -54.96 21.81
C ARG A 270 9.13 -54.72 22.54
N THR A 271 8.83 -55.52 23.57
CA THR A 271 7.53 -55.52 24.25
C THR A 271 7.57 -54.95 25.66
N ARG A 272 8.77 -54.82 26.27
CA ARG A 272 8.93 -54.20 27.58
C ARG A 272 8.83 -52.66 27.49
N PRO A 273 8.35 -51.99 28.55
CA PRO A 273 8.45 -50.54 28.65
C PRO A 273 9.90 -50.06 28.56
N ALA A 274 10.16 -49.00 27.79
CA ALA A 274 11.50 -48.43 27.66
C ALA A 274 12.04 -47.83 28.97
N ILE A 275 11.14 -47.38 29.85
CA ILE A 275 11.43 -46.81 31.17
C ILE A 275 10.49 -47.37 32.23
N ASP A 276 10.90 -47.30 33.49
CA ASP A 276 10.10 -47.68 34.65
C ASP A 276 9.38 -46.47 35.29
N ASP A 277 8.43 -46.76 36.16
CA ASP A 277 7.63 -45.74 36.85
C ASP A 277 8.49 -44.77 37.68
N ALA A 278 9.62 -45.23 38.23
CA ALA A 278 10.52 -44.38 39.01
C ALA A 278 11.17 -43.30 38.14
N ILE A 279 11.57 -43.63 36.91
CA ILE A 279 12.03 -42.65 35.92
C ILE A 279 10.89 -41.72 35.52
N VAL A 280 9.67 -42.22 35.29
CA VAL A 280 8.49 -41.39 34.97
C VAL A 280 8.23 -40.33 36.06
N GLN A 281 8.30 -40.71 37.35
CA GLN A 281 8.15 -39.78 38.47
C GLN A 281 9.24 -38.71 38.50
N ARG A 282 10.51 -39.09 38.25
CA ARG A 282 11.61 -38.11 38.18
C ARG A 282 11.44 -37.13 37.02
N LEU A 283 11.00 -37.63 35.86
CA LEU A 283 10.69 -36.83 34.68
C LEU A 283 9.55 -35.84 34.95
N HIS A 284 8.47 -36.27 35.62
CA HIS A 284 7.39 -35.38 36.08
C HIS A 284 7.95 -34.26 36.98
N GLY A 285 8.72 -34.62 38.01
CA GLY A 285 9.31 -33.64 38.93
C GLY A 285 10.19 -32.61 38.24
N TYR A 286 11.02 -33.01 37.26
CA TYR A 286 11.82 -32.08 36.47
C TYR A 286 10.95 -31.23 35.53
N GLY A 287 9.95 -31.83 34.88
CA GLY A 287 9.03 -31.14 33.98
C GLY A 287 8.27 -30.00 34.67
N ILE A 288 7.70 -30.26 35.85
CA ILE A 288 6.98 -29.23 36.62
C ILE A 288 7.93 -28.09 37.03
N ARG A 289 9.13 -28.41 37.52
CA ARG A 289 10.13 -27.38 37.91
C ARG A 289 10.55 -26.50 36.74
N LEU A 290 10.71 -27.08 35.54
CA LEU A 290 11.03 -26.34 34.33
C LEU A 290 9.87 -25.42 33.91
N GLU A 291 8.65 -25.94 33.89
CA GLU A 291 7.46 -25.13 33.59
C GLU A 291 7.26 -24.00 34.61
N GLU A 292 7.47 -24.26 35.91
CA GLU A 292 7.41 -23.24 36.96
C GLU A 292 8.47 -22.15 36.79
N TYR A 293 9.66 -22.49 36.31
CA TYR A 293 10.72 -21.52 36.08
C TYR A 293 10.45 -20.67 34.83
N PHE A 294 10.16 -21.32 33.69
CA PHE A 294 9.92 -20.65 32.42
C PHE A 294 8.53 -20.00 32.29
N LYS A 295 7.63 -20.26 33.26
CA LYS A 295 6.26 -19.71 33.33
C LYS A 295 5.38 -20.06 32.13
N CYS A 296 5.75 -21.09 31.38
CA CYS A 296 4.97 -21.62 30.27
C CYS A 296 5.18 -23.12 30.14
N PRO A 297 4.23 -23.86 29.53
CA PRO A 297 4.37 -25.28 29.23
C PRO A 297 5.66 -25.55 28.45
N GLN A 298 6.30 -26.69 28.69
CA GLN A 298 7.61 -27.02 28.12
C GLN A 298 7.58 -28.31 27.29
N ASP A 299 8.44 -28.33 26.27
CA ASP A 299 8.89 -29.49 25.50
C ASP A 299 10.33 -29.80 25.89
N ILE A 300 10.57 -30.99 26.46
CA ILE A 300 11.81 -31.33 27.17
C ILE A 300 12.38 -32.65 26.63
N GLU A 301 13.62 -32.61 26.15
CA GLU A 301 14.36 -33.80 25.73
C GLU A 301 15.15 -34.39 26.92
N TRP A 302 15.17 -35.71 27.04
CA TRP A 302 15.83 -36.40 28.14
C TRP A 302 16.49 -37.71 27.70
N ALA A 303 17.45 -38.18 28.50
CA ALA A 303 18.14 -39.44 28.30
C ALA A 303 18.47 -40.13 29.64
N VAL A 304 18.36 -41.46 29.64
CA VAL A 304 18.74 -42.32 30.77
C VAL A 304 19.98 -43.10 30.39
N ALA A 305 21.06 -42.91 31.15
CA ALA A 305 22.31 -43.64 31.01
C ALA A 305 22.16 -45.11 31.46
N PRO A 306 23.12 -46.00 31.14
CA PRO A 306 23.01 -47.43 31.43
C PRO A 306 22.99 -47.76 32.93
N ASP A 307 23.56 -46.88 33.75
CA ASP A 307 23.56 -46.91 35.22
C ASP A 307 22.23 -46.44 35.85
N GLY A 308 21.31 -45.90 35.06
CA GLY A 308 20.02 -45.37 35.51
C GLY A 308 20.02 -43.87 35.81
N ASP A 309 21.13 -43.17 35.56
CA ASP A 309 21.18 -41.73 35.70
C ASP A 309 20.36 -41.03 34.62
N LEU A 310 19.50 -40.11 35.06
CA LEU A 310 18.58 -39.37 34.20
C LEU A 310 19.13 -37.96 33.97
N PHE A 311 19.30 -37.60 32.71
CA PHE A 311 19.77 -36.30 32.26
C PHE A 311 18.73 -35.60 31.41
N ILE A 312 18.57 -34.29 31.62
CA ILE A 312 17.82 -33.42 30.72
C ILE A 312 18.79 -32.85 29.67
N LEU A 313 18.41 -32.98 28.40
CA LEU A 313 19.23 -32.62 27.24
C LEU A 313 18.82 -31.29 26.60
N GLN A 314 17.56 -30.90 26.70
CA GLN A 314 17.02 -29.66 26.15
C GLN A 314 15.68 -29.32 26.82
N SER A 315 15.34 -28.03 26.89
CA SER A 315 14.00 -27.55 27.26
C SER A 315 13.66 -26.32 26.43
N ARG A 316 12.44 -26.26 25.92
CA ARG A 316 11.92 -25.10 25.17
C ARG A 316 10.43 -24.88 25.44
N PRO A 317 9.91 -23.66 25.23
CA PRO A 317 8.48 -23.38 25.34
C PRO A 317 7.66 -24.26 24.39
N LEU A 318 6.59 -24.86 24.92
CA LEU A 318 5.59 -25.59 24.16
C LEU A 318 4.51 -24.61 23.70
N GLY A 319 4.44 -24.37 22.39
CA GLY A 319 3.38 -23.58 21.76
C GLY A 319 2.04 -24.32 21.81
N LEU A 320 1.31 -24.20 22.92
CA LEU A 320 -0.05 -24.72 23.05
C LEU A 320 -1.05 -23.76 22.39
N VAL A 321 -1.92 -24.31 21.56
CA VAL A 321 -3.17 -23.65 21.19
C VAL A 321 -4.20 -24.09 22.21
N SER A 322 -4.91 -23.14 22.84
CA SER A 322 -6.12 -23.46 23.63
C SER A 322 -6.97 -24.41 22.81
N ALA A 323 -7.28 -25.59 23.34
CA ALA A 323 -8.24 -26.46 22.70
C ALA A 323 -9.53 -25.66 22.55
N HIS A 324 -9.83 -25.21 21.34
CA HIS A 324 -11.18 -24.78 21.04
C HIS A 324 -12.02 -26.03 21.24
N ARG A 325 -12.95 -25.99 22.21
CA ARG A 325 -13.97 -27.03 22.34
C ARG A 325 -14.51 -27.28 20.92
N PRO A 326 -14.52 -28.54 20.43
CA PRO A 326 -15.04 -28.81 19.11
C PRO A 326 -16.44 -28.21 19.04
N GLN A 327 -16.60 -27.15 18.25
CA GLN A 327 -17.93 -26.74 17.85
C GLN A 327 -18.50 -27.92 17.09
N THR A 328 -19.71 -28.34 17.44
CA THR A 328 -20.41 -29.43 16.76
C THR A 328 -20.32 -29.23 15.26
N ALA A 329 -19.83 -30.25 14.54
CA ALA A 329 -19.66 -30.20 13.09
C ALA A 329 -20.94 -29.67 12.43
N VAL A 330 -20.79 -28.60 11.67
CA VAL A 330 -21.90 -27.96 10.96
C VAL A 330 -22.02 -28.62 9.59
N GLU A 331 -23.23 -29.06 9.23
CA GLU A 331 -23.53 -29.50 7.88
C GLU A 331 -23.85 -28.26 7.03
N TYR A 332 -23.11 -28.06 5.94
CA TYR A 332 -23.33 -26.98 5.00
C TYR A 332 -24.07 -27.52 3.78
N THR A 333 -25.22 -26.93 3.48
CA THR A 333 -26.08 -27.36 2.36
C THR A 333 -25.31 -27.22 1.04
N GLY A 334 -25.18 -28.31 0.28
CA GLY A 334 -24.45 -28.31 -1.00
C GLY A 334 -22.95 -28.59 -0.91
N HIS A 335 -22.41 -28.77 0.31
CA HIS A 335 -20.98 -29.01 0.55
C HIS A 335 -20.78 -30.26 1.43
N PRO A 336 -20.78 -31.48 0.87
CA PRO A 336 -20.62 -32.70 1.65
C PRO A 336 -19.25 -32.78 2.33
N ARG A 337 -19.21 -33.37 3.53
CA ARG A 337 -17.96 -33.64 4.26
C ARG A 337 -17.20 -34.80 3.64
N LEU A 338 -16.00 -34.52 3.15
CA LEU A 338 -15.06 -35.50 2.61
C LEU A 338 -14.23 -36.16 3.72
N ILE A 339 -13.81 -35.37 4.71
CA ILE A 339 -13.08 -35.82 5.91
C ILE A 339 -13.87 -35.46 7.15
N THR A 340 -14.00 -36.42 8.06
CA THR A 340 -14.80 -36.30 9.29
C THR A 340 -14.02 -36.67 10.56
N ARG A 341 -12.71 -36.87 10.42
CA ARG A 341 -11.80 -37.33 11.48
C ARG A 341 -10.45 -36.64 11.32
N GLY A 342 -9.75 -36.50 12.43
CA GLY A 342 -8.40 -35.97 12.48
C GLY A 342 -8.13 -35.29 13.82
N ARG A 343 -6.93 -34.78 13.99
CA ARG A 343 -6.47 -33.98 15.12
C ARG A 343 -6.10 -32.60 14.63
N VAL A 344 -6.58 -31.58 15.33
CA VAL A 344 -6.25 -30.18 15.03
C VAL A 344 -4.77 -29.97 15.31
N ALA A 345 -3.98 -29.75 14.26
CA ALA A 345 -2.57 -29.40 14.38
C ALA A 345 -2.42 -27.87 14.49
N SER A 346 -3.18 -27.13 13.69
CA SER A 346 -3.28 -25.67 13.73
C SER A 346 -4.73 -25.25 13.45
N PRO A 347 -5.33 -24.36 14.26
CA PRO A 347 -6.75 -24.01 14.15
C PRO A 347 -7.06 -23.13 12.93
N GLY A 348 -8.34 -22.95 12.65
CA GLY A 348 -8.87 -22.07 11.61
C GLY A 348 -9.46 -22.80 10.40
N ALA A 349 -9.89 -22.02 9.41
CA ALA A 349 -10.48 -22.53 8.17
C ALA A 349 -9.75 -21.98 6.93
N ALA A 350 -9.72 -22.76 5.86
CA ALA A 350 -9.12 -22.35 4.60
C ALA A 350 -9.73 -23.08 3.40
N SER A 351 -10.01 -22.35 2.33
CA SER A 351 -10.42 -22.92 1.05
C SER A 351 -9.29 -22.82 0.02
N GLY A 352 -9.17 -23.87 -0.80
CA GLY A 352 -8.15 -23.93 -1.85
C GLY A 352 -8.23 -25.21 -2.67
N VAL A 353 -7.41 -25.26 -3.72
CA VAL A 353 -7.26 -26.44 -4.57
C VAL A 353 -6.41 -27.48 -3.84
N VAL A 354 -6.89 -28.72 -3.78
CA VAL A 354 -6.15 -29.85 -3.22
C VAL A 354 -4.90 -30.11 -4.04
N TYR A 355 -3.74 -30.07 -3.39
CA TYR A 355 -2.50 -30.59 -3.93
C TYR A 355 -2.09 -31.82 -3.14
N ASN A 356 -2.36 -33.00 -3.71
CA ASN A 356 -1.94 -34.26 -3.11
C ASN A 356 -0.47 -34.55 -3.41
N ALA A 357 0.39 -34.51 -2.41
CA ALA A 357 1.82 -34.76 -2.51
C ALA A 357 2.15 -36.26 -2.76
N LEU A 358 1.19 -37.16 -2.55
CA LEU A 358 1.38 -38.56 -2.90
C LEU A 358 1.38 -38.70 -4.43
N GLY A 359 2.56 -38.96 -5.01
CA GLY A 359 2.75 -39.13 -6.46
C GLY A 359 2.94 -37.83 -7.24
N ASN A 360 3.04 -36.66 -6.59
CA ASN A 360 3.29 -35.37 -7.23
C ASN A 360 4.48 -34.65 -6.56
N ASN A 361 5.22 -33.84 -7.32
CA ASN A 361 6.37 -33.11 -6.78
C ASN A 361 5.92 -31.91 -5.90
N PRO A 362 6.23 -31.89 -4.59
CA PRO A 362 5.85 -30.81 -3.68
C PRO A 362 6.31 -29.40 -4.11
N ASP A 363 7.37 -29.29 -4.93
CA ASP A 363 7.87 -28.01 -5.42
C ASP A 363 6.89 -27.30 -6.38
N HIS A 364 5.95 -28.04 -6.97
CA HIS A 364 4.97 -27.52 -7.93
C HIS A 364 3.62 -27.13 -7.29
N VAL A 365 3.55 -27.06 -5.96
CA VAL A 365 2.31 -26.68 -5.25
C VAL A 365 1.84 -25.26 -5.64
N PRO A 366 0.64 -25.07 -6.21
CA PRO A 366 0.18 -23.74 -6.59
C PRO A 366 -0.06 -22.85 -5.36
N ALA A 367 0.09 -21.54 -5.53
CA ALA A 367 -0.22 -20.58 -4.47
C ALA A 367 -1.72 -20.65 -4.11
N GLY A 368 -2.02 -20.71 -2.82
CA GLY A 368 -3.39 -20.85 -2.29
C GLY A 368 -3.88 -22.30 -2.14
N ALA A 369 -3.04 -23.32 -2.37
CA ALA A 369 -3.46 -24.72 -2.32
C ALA A 369 -3.69 -25.25 -0.89
N ILE A 370 -4.50 -26.31 -0.78
CA ILE A 370 -4.58 -27.18 0.40
C ILE A 370 -3.65 -28.37 0.17
N LEU A 371 -2.56 -28.44 0.91
CA LEU A 371 -1.58 -29.52 0.81
C LEU A 371 -2.12 -30.78 1.50
N VAL A 372 -2.16 -31.90 0.76
CA VAL A 372 -2.55 -33.20 1.31
C VAL A 372 -1.36 -34.15 1.21
N ALA A 373 -0.95 -34.76 2.32
CA ALA A 373 0.22 -35.62 2.37
C ALA A 373 0.02 -36.85 3.27
N ARG A 374 0.83 -37.89 3.08
CA ARG A 374 0.72 -39.10 3.91
C ARG A 374 1.26 -38.88 5.31
N THR A 375 2.40 -38.21 5.44
CA THR A 375 3.06 -37.96 6.71
C THR A 375 3.29 -36.46 6.91
N ALA A 376 3.37 -36.02 8.16
CA ALA A 376 3.75 -34.66 8.53
C ALA A 376 5.28 -34.43 8.35
N SER A 377 5.81 -34.66 7.14
CA SER A 377 7.23 -34.49 6.84
C SER A 377 7.66 -33.04 7.06
N PRO A 378 8.83 -32.79 7.69
CA PRO A 378 9.43 -31.47 7.76
C PRO A 378 9.59 -30.82 6.38
N ASP A 379 9.78 -31.58 5.30
CA ASP A 379 10.07 -31.05 3.95
C ASP A 379 9.01 -30.07 3.43
N TYR A 380 7.78 -30.18 3.92
CA TYR A 380 6.70 -29.27 3.56
C TYR A 380 6.78 -27.89 4.21
N ALA A 381 7.68 -27.67 5.18
CA ALA A 381 7.87 -26.37 5.84
C ALA A 381 8.27 -25.25 4.87
N GLY A 382 8.98 -25.57 3.77
CA GLY A 382 9.33 -24.58 2.74
C GLY A 382 8.12 -24.07 1.94
N LEU A 383 6.97 -24.75 2.03
CA LEU A 383 5.77 -24.44 1.26
C LEU A 383 4.78 -23.52 2.00
N MET A 384 5.06 -23.14 3.24
CA MET A 384 4.14 -22.38 4.10
C MET A 384 3.74 -21.03 3.50
N GLY A 385 4.64 -20.36 2.77
CA GLY A 385 4.31 -19.13 2.05
C GLY A 385 3.39 -19.33 0.83
N ARG A 386 3.11 -20.57 0.42
CA ARG A 386 2.32 -20.93 -0.77
C ARG A 386 1.01 -21.62 -0.43
N VAL A 387 0.97 -22.45 0.62
CA VAL A 387 -0.23 -23.20 1.00
C VAL A 387 -1.16 -22.38 1.90
N ARG A 388 -2.46 -22.68 1.86
CA ARG A 388 -3.48 -22.11 2.75
C ARG A 388 -3.98 -23.08 3.80
N GLY A 389 -3.71 -24.39 3.64
CA GLY A 389 -4.08 -25.39 4.63
C GLY A 389 -3.32 -26.69 4.41
N ILE A 390 -3.26 -27.53 5.45
CA ILE A 390 -2.51 -28.79 5.43
C ILE A 390 -3.37 -29.92 5.99
N VAL A 391 -3.40 -31.06 5.30
CA VAL A 391 -4.08 -32.27 5.74
C VAL A 391 -3.11 -33.46 5.65
N THR A 392 -2.94 -34.23 6.74
CA THR A 392 -2.08 -35.43 6.71
C THR A 392 -2.72 -36.68 7.29
N ASP A 393 -2.44 -37.83 6.65
CA ASP A 393 -2.96 -39.13 7.12
C ASP A 393 -2.33 -39.56 8.44
N VAL A 394 -1.04 -39.32 8.61
CA VAL A 394 -0.24 -39.67 9.78
C VAL A 394 0.48 -38.43 10.28
N GLY A 395 0.41 -38.17 11.58
CA GLY A 395 1.11 -37.06 12.22
C GLY A 395 0.47 -36.71 13.56
N SER A 396 1.28 -36.28 14.52
CA SER A 396 0.78 -35.78 15.80
C SER A 396 0.67 -34.26 15.74
N GLY A 397 -0.23 -33.68 16.55
CA GLY A 397 -0.24 -32.23 16.78
C GLY A 397 1.04 -31.71 17.45
N ALA A 398 1.98 -32.55 17.85
CA ALA A 398 3.27 -32.13 18.40
C ALA A 398 4.41 -32.17 17.36
N SER A 399 4.13 -32.56 16.11
CA SER A 399 5.17 -32.68 15.09
C SER A 399 5.73 -31.32 14.68
N HIS A 400 6.96 -31.30 14.15
CA HIS A 400 7.60 -30.08 13.67
C HIS A 400 6.72 -29.32 12.65
N LEU A 401 6.10 -30.04 11.71
CA LEU A 401 5.20 -29.43 10.73
C LEU A 401 3.96 -28.80 11.39
N ALA A 402 3.44 -29.37 12.48
CA ALA A 402 2.33 -28.79 13.24
C ALA A 402 2.74 -27.46 13.88
N SER A 403 3.92 -27.39 14.48
CA SER A 403 4.47 -26.15 15.06
C SER A 403 4.66 -25.07 14.00
N VAL A 404 5.23 -25.43 12.84
CA VAL A 404 5.41 -24.50 11.72
C VAL A 404 4.06 -24.01 11.19
N ALA A 405 3.08 -24.89 11.01
CA ALA A 405 1.75 -24.48 10.56
C ALA A 405 1.09 -23.45 11.51
N ARG A 406 1.29 -23.59 12.83
CA ARG A 406 0.81 -22.60 13.82
C ARG A 406 1.52 -21.27 13.71
N GLU A 407 2.85 -21.29 13.54
CA GLU A 407 3.68 -20.09 13.43
C GLU A 407 3.22 -19.22 12.25
N PHE A 408 2.92 -19.86 11.12
CA PHE A 408 2.42 -19.18 9.91
C PHE A 408 0.90 -18.91 9.94
N GLY A 409 0.19 -19.38 10.98
CA GLY A 409 -1.26 -19.26 11.10
C GLY A 409 -2.03 -20.02 10.01
N ILE A 410 -1.48 -21.12 9.52
CA ILE A 410 -2.05 -21.96 8.47
C ILE A 410 -2.87 -23.08 9.13
N PRO A 411 -4.17 -23.20 8.85
CA PRO A 411 -5.00 -24.29 9.34
C PRO A 411 -4.46 -25.66 8.96
N ALA A 412 -4.38 -26.58 9.92
CA ALA A 412 -3.80 -27.90 9.70
C ALA A 412 -4.55 -29.01 10.46
N LEU A 413 -4.86 -30.10 9.76
CA LEU A 413 -5.55 -31.28 10.29
C LEU A 413 -4.71 -32.53 10.04
N PHE A 414 -4.17 -33.14 11.09
CA PHE A 414 -3.31 -34.34 11.00
C PHE A 414 -4.06 -35.59 11.48
N ASP A 415 -3.46 -36.78 11.30
CA ASP A 415 -4.03 -38.07 11.72
C ASP A 415 -5.43 -38.34 11.09
N THR A 416 -5.64 -37.92 9.84
CA THR A 416 -6.90 -38.16 9.12
C THR A 416 -7.03 -39.59 8.64
N ARG A 417 -5.94 -40.36 8.63
CA ARG A 417 -5.77 -41.75 8.18
C ARG A 417 -5.95 -42.01 6.68
N ASP A 418 -6.92 -41.37 6.02
CA ASP A 418 -7.30 -41.67 4.63
C ASP A 418 -7.58 -40.43 3.75
N ALA A 419 -7.10 -39.25 4.13
CA ALA A 419 -7.21 -38.02 3.35
C ALA A 419 -6.48 -38.10 2.00
N THR A 420 -5.30 -38.73 1.92
CA THR A 420 -4.59 -38.87 0.63
C THR A 420 -5.36 -39.73 -0.39
N MET A 421 -6.29 -40.56 0.07
CA MET A 421 -7.14 -41.38 -0.80
C MET A 421 -8.50 -40.73 -1.09
N ARG A 422 -9.02 -39.91 -0.16
CA ARG A 422 -10.34 -39.28 -0.27
C ARG A 422 -10.33 -37.91 -0.93
N LEU A 423 -9.25 -37.16 -0.81
CA LEU A 423 -9.12 -35.82 -1.36
C LEU A 423 -8.44 -35.88 -2.74
N THR A 424 -9.22 -35.61 -3.78
CA THR A 424 -8.77 -35.66 -5.17
C THR A 424 -7.87 -34.48 -5.51
N HIS A 425 -6.70 -34.74 -6.09
CA HIS A 425 -5.79 -33.71 -6.59
C HIS A 425 -6.51 -32.80 -7.61
N GLY A 426 -6.39 -31.48 -7.46
CA GLY A 426 -7.03 -30.49 -8.32
C GLY A 426 -8.48 -30.13 -7.94
N ALA A 427 -9.10 -30.85 -7.01
CA ALA A 427 -10.43 -30.51 -6.51
C ALA A 427 -10.38 -29.29 -5.58
N THR A 428 -11.41 -28.45 -5.60
CA THR A 428 -11.52 -27.36 -4.62
C THR A 428 -12.17 -27.89 -3.35
N VAL A 429 -11.59 -27.59 -2.19
CA VAL A 429 -12.10 -28.00 -0.89
C VAL A 429 -12.00 -26.86 0.12
N THR A 430 -12.76 -26.99 1.21
CA THR A 430 -12.66 -26.13 2.39
C THR A 430 -12.27 -26.96 3.61
N LEU A 431 -11.08 -26.69 4.15
CA LEU A 431 -10.61 -27.24 5.41
C LEU A 431 -11.17 -26.40 6.55
N ASP A 432 -11.87 -27.02 7.51
CA ASP A 432 -12.19 -26.44 8.82
C ASP A 432 -11.49 -27.28 9.89
N ALA A 433 -10.30 -26.83 10.29
CA ALA A 433 -9.50 -27.53 11.27
C ALA A 433 -10.20 -27.54 12.64
N ASP A 434 -10.92 -26.47 12.99
CA ASP A 434 -11.58 -26.34 14.30
C ASP A 434 -12.71 -27.37 14.51
N THR A 435 -13.39 -27.77 13.44
CA THR A 435 -14.43 -28.81 13.47
C THR A 435 -13.93 -30.17 12.94
N THR A 436 -12.62 -30.32 12.75
CA THR A 436 -11.96 -31.54 12.24
C THR A 436 -12.55 -32.07 10.93
N SER A 437 -12.88 -31.15 10.02
CA SER A 437 -13.65 -31.48 8.82
C SER A 437 -13.04 -30.88 7.55
N VAL A 438 -13.22 -31.59 6.43
CA VAL A 438 -12.93 -31.06 5.09
C VAL A 438 -14.19 -31.21 4.25
N TYR A 439 -14.63 -30.13 3.64
CA TYR A 439 -15.84 -30.03 2.82
C TYR A 439 -15.49 -29.93 1.34
N GLU A 440 -16.35 -30.47 0.49
CA GLU A 440 -16.25 -30.29 -0.96
C GLU A 440 -16.61 -28.85 -1.38
N GLY A 441 -15.80 -28.26 -2.26
CA GLY A 441 -15.99 -26.90 -2.76
C GLY A 441 -15.59 -25.80 -1.76
N THR A 442 -15.93 -24.56 -2.11
CA THR A 442 -15.72 -23.38 -1.26
C THR A 442 -16.97 -23.12 -0.44
N VAL A 443 -16.86 -23.14 0.90
CA VAL A 443 -17.97 -22.83 1.81
C VAL A 443 -17.89 -21.35 2.20
N ASP A 444 -18.80 -20.52 1.69
CA ASP A 444 -18.78 -19.07 1.86
C ASP A 444 -18.95 -18.64 3.32
N GLU A 445 -19.69 -19.40 4.12
CA GLU A 445 -19.88 -19.14 5.55
C GLU A 445 -18.57 -19.29 6.34
N LEU A 446 -17.65 -20.13 5.88
CA LEU A 446 -16.31 -20.31 6.43
C LEU A 446 -15.29 -19.32 5.84
N ALA A 447 -15.64 -18.58 4.78
CA ALA A 447 -14.75 -17.58 4.17
C ALA A 447 -14.39 -16.45 5.15
N SER A 448 -15.33 -16.06 6.02
CA SER A 448 -15.09 -15.07 7.09
C SER A 448 -14.09 -15.53 8.16
N ARG A 449 -13.93 -16.85 8.34
CA ARG A 449 -12.96 -17.49 9.25
C ARG A 449 -11.64 -17.83 8.56
N THR A 450 -11.54 -17.57 7.26
CA THR A 450 -10.31 -17.76 6.49
C THR A 450 -9.37 -16.60 6.82
N ALA A 451 -8.59 -16.75 7.88
CA ALA A 451 -7.55 -15.79 8.21
C ALA A 451 -6.51 -15.76 7.07
N PRO A 452 -6.10 -14.58 6.59
CA PRO A 452 -4.94 -14.51 5.71
C PRO A 452 -3.72 -15.05 6.46
N ALA A 453 -2.91 -15.88 5.79
CA ALA A 453 -1.64 -16.36 6.35
C ALA A 453 -0.85 -15.17 6.92
N ARG A 454 -0.43 -15.25 8.18
CA ARG A 454 0.35 -14.16 8.80
C ARG A 454 1.63 -13.98 7.98
N LYS A 455 1.85 -12.78 7.45
CA LYS A 455 3.14 -12.45 6.82
C LYS A 455 4.13 -12.18 7.97
N PRO A 456 5.20 -12.97 8.14
CA PRO A 456 6.09 -12.88 9.30
C PRO A 456 6.97 -11.61 9.34
N PHE A 457 6.78 -10.67 8.41
CA PHE A 457 7.63 -9.49 8.29
C PHE A 457 7.35 -8.43 9.37
N PHE A 458 6.21 -8.49 10.06
CA PHE A 458 5.95 -7.62 11.22
C PHE A 458 6.60 -8.24 12.46
N ASP A 459 7.33 -7.42 13.23
CA ASP A 459 8.12 -7.79 14.43
C ASP A 459 9.39 -8.64 14.21
N SER A 460 9.92 -8.70 12.98
CA SER A 460 11.26 -9.27 12.74
C SER A 460 12.40 -8.29 13.12
N PRO A 461 13.63 -8.76 13.37
CA PRO A 461 14.79 -7.89 13.56
C PRO A 461 15.02 -6.90 12.42
N ALA A 462 14.70 -7.28 11.18
CA ALA A 462 14.73 -6.38 10.03
C ALA A 462 13.63 -5.32 10.12
N HIS A 463 12.41 -5.68 10.53
CA HIS A 463 11.35 -4.72 10.83
C HIS A 463 11.79 -3.73 11.91
N HIS A 464 12.41 -4.19 13.00
CA HIS A 464 12.91 -3.30 14.05
C HIS A 464 14.05 -2.40 13.59
N LYS A 465 15.01 -2.91 12.79
CA LYS A 465 16.07 -2.10 12.17
C LYS A 465 15.46 -1.05 11.24
N LEU A 466 14.59 -1.46 10.34
CA LEU A 466 13.88 -0.56 9.42
C LEU A 466 13.02 0.44 10.17
N ARG A 467 12.40 0.05 11.29
CA ARG A 467 11.62 0.96 12.14
C ARG A 467 12.52 2.00 12.82
N ARG A 468 13.66 1.59 13.38
CA ARG A 468 14.66 2.53 13.94
C ARG A 468 15.19 3.49 12.89
N VAL A 469 15.48 2.99 11.68
CA VAL A 469 15.87 3.83 10.55
C VAL A 469 14.72 4.76 10.16
N LEU A 470 13.48 4.26 10.13
CA LEU A 470 12.30 5.04 9.81
C LEU A 470 12.11 6.17 10.83
N ASP A 471 12.37 5.94 12.12
CA ASP A 471 12.31 6.97 13.17
C ASP A 471 13.38 8.07 12.98
N LEU A 472 14.50 7.75 12.30
CA LEU A 472 15.52 8.74 11.91
C LEU A 472 15.29 9.34 10.52
N VAL A 473 14.33 8.82 9.75
CA VAL A 473 14.10 9.23 8.36
C VAL A 473 12.80 10.00 8.20
N SER A 474 11.69 9.50 8.75
CA SER A 474 10.33 9.97 8.45
C SER A 474 9.78 11.06 9.38
N PRO A 475 10.04 11.06 10.71
CA PRO A 475 9.49 12.08 11.60
C PRO A 475 9.93 13.47 11.21
N LEU A 476 9.01 14.44 11.26
CA LEU A 476 9.29 15.85 11.01
C LEU A 476 9.17 16.61 12.33
N HIS A 477 10.29 17.08 12.85
CA HIS A 477 10.39 17.85 14.09
C HIS A 477 10.58 19.35 13.81
N LEU A 478 11.22 19.71 12.68
CA LEU A 478 11.40 21.10 12.24
C LEU A 478 10.12 21.64 11.59
N LEU A 479 9.12 21.95 12.42
CA LEU A 479 7.78 22.34 11.98
C LEU A 479 7.65 23.83 11.64
N ASP A 480 8.27 24.73 12.41
CA ASP A 480 8.16 26.18 12.22
C ASP A 480 9.48 26.79 11.70
N PRO A 481 9.53 27.23 10.42
CA PRO A 481 10.66 27.94 9.83
C PRO A 481 11.12 29.19 10.58
N ARG A 482 10.21 29.86 11.31
CA ARG A 482 10.50 31.13 11.99
C ARG A 482 11.01 30.93 13.41
N SER A 483 11.00 29.69 13.90
CA SER A 483 11.53 29.36 15.21
C SER A 483 13.04 29.60 15.27
N PRO A 484 13.58 30.11 16.37
CA PRO A 484 15.03 30.13 16.59
C PRO A 484 15.65 28.73 16.65
N GLU A 485 14.84 27.69 16.84
CA GLU A 485 15.25 26.27 16.77
C GLU A 485 15.25 25.73 15.33
N PHE A 486 14.86 26.53 14.32
CA PHE A 486 14.93 26.13 12.91
C PHE A 486 16.36 26.29 12.37
N ASP A 487 17.25 25.43 12.85
CA ASP A 487 18.67 25.44 12.50
C ASP A 487 19.24 24.02 12.33
N PRO A 488 20.42 23.87 11.71
CA PRO A 488 21.01 22.56 11.42
C PRO A 488 21.24 21.69 12.65
N ALA A 489 21.48 22.28 13.83
CA ALA A 489 21.76 21.54 15.06
C ALA A 489 20.50 20.87 15.64
N HIS A 490 19.31 21.31 15.23
CA HIS A 490 18.03 20.74 15.65
C HIS A 490 17.40 19.80 14.61
N CYS A 491 18.10 19.50 13.51
CA CYS A 491 17.72 18.44 12.58
C CYS A 491 17.88 17.06 13.25
N ALA A 492 16.77 16.44 13.65
CA ALA A 492 16.77 15.14 14.32
C ALA A 492 16.47 13.97 13.36
N SER A 493 16.03 14.25 12.14
CA SER A 493 15.75 13.25 11.11
C SER A 493 16.20 13.68 9.69
N VAL A 494 16.22 12.74 8.74
CA VAL A 494 16.44 13.05 7.32
C VAL A 494 15.33 13.94 6.77
N HIS A 495 14.08 13.78 7.22
CA HIS A 495 12.97 14.67 6.84
C HIS A 495 13.21 16.10 7.34
N ASP A 496 13.80 16.28 8.52
CA ASP A 496 14.20 17.59 9.04
C ASP A 496 15.30 18.22 8.19
N ILE A 497 16.30 17.43 7.75
CA ILE A 497 17.34 17.91 6.84
C ILE A 497 16.73 18.34 5.50
N ILE A 498 15.83 17.53 4.94
CA ILE A 498 15.13 17.87 3.68
C ILE A 498 14.30 19.14 3.88
N ARG A 499 13.58 19.26 5.00
CA ARG A 499 12.76 20.44 5.33
C ARG A 499 13.62 21.70 5.50
N PHE A 500 14.73 21.60 6.22
CA PHE A 500 15.67 22.69 6.43
C PHE A 500 16.35 23.11 5.13
N ALA A 501 16.83 22.15 4.33
CA ALA A 501 17.42 22.42 3.02
C ALA A 501 16.40 23.04 2.06
N HIS A 502 15.18 22.54 2.03
CA HIS A 502 14.08 23.10 1.25
C HIS A 502 13.78 24.54 1.68
N GLU A 503 13.65 24.81 2.97
CA GLU A 503 13.35 26.14 3.48
C GLU A 503 14.50 27.13 3.21
N ASN A 504 15.76 26.72 3.34
CA ASN A 504 16.90 27.58 2.98
C ASN A 504 17.03 27.76 1.47
N ALA A 505 16.76 26.73 0.66
CA ALA A 505 16.71 26.88 -0.78
C ALA A 505 15.60 27.86 -1.20
N MET A 506 14.44 27.82 -0.53
CA MET A 506 13.37 28.80 -0.74
C MET A 506 13.82 30.20 -0.30
N ARG A 507 14.43 30.35 0.89
CA ARG A 507 14.97 31.64 1.36
C ARG A 507 16.03 32.21 0.45
N GLU A 508 16.95 31.40 -0.05
CA GLU A 508 17.98 31.83 -1.01
C GLU A 508 17.35 32.14 -2.35
N MET A 509 16.39 31.35 -2.84
CA MET A 509 15.68 31.66 -4.09
C MET A 509 14.94 33.01 -4.00
N PHE A 510 14.35 33.33 -2.85
CA PHE A 510 13.69 34.62 -2.61
C PHE A 510 14.67 35.73 -2.18
N GLY A 511 15.78 35.42 -1.52
CA GLY A 511 16.82 36.35 -1.09
C GLY A 511 17.74 36.76 -2.25
N LEU A 512 17.99 35.85 -3.20
CA LEU A 512 18.55 36.16 -4.50
C LEU A 512 17.63 37.10 -5.28
N CYS A 513 16.30 37.11 -5.04
CA CYS A 513 15.42 38.14 -5.61
C CYS A 513 15.60 39.53 -4.95
N ASP A 514 16.13 39.60 -3.73
CA ASP A 514 16.44 40.86 -3.05
C ASP A 514 17.83 41.42 -3.45
N ASP A 515 18.82 40.55 -3.70
CA ASP A 515 20.18 40.96 -4.13
C ASP A 515 20.39 40.99 -5.66
N SER A 516 19.55 40.31 -6.45
CA SER A 516 19.56 40.41 -7.93
C SER A 516 18.53 41.41 -8.43
N LEU A 517 18.89 42.68 -8.34
CA LEU A 517 18.37 43.72 -9.21
C LEU A 517 18.76 43.39 -10.67
N ASP A 518 17.96 42.55 -11.35
CA ASP A 518 17.39 42.91 -12.67
C ASP A 518 16.46 41.87 -13.36
N VAL A 519 16.32 40.60 -12.96
CA VAL A 519 15.47 39.64 -13.73
C VAL A 519 14.94 38.51 -12.83
N THR A 520 13.81 38.57 -12.11
CA THR A 520 12.43 38.34 -12.61
C THR A 520 11.46 38.47 -11.42
N ARG A 521 10.54 39.43 -11.47
CA ARG A 521 9.49 39.57 -10.44
C ARG A 521 8.37 38.56 -10.71
N ALA A 522 7.90 37.86 -9.68
CA ALA A 522 6.69 37.03 -9.77
C ALA A 522 5.46 37.92 -10.02
N VAL A 523 4.71 37.65 -11.10
CA VAL A 523 3.57 38.46 -11.51
C VAL A 523 2.26 37.74 -11.23
N ARG A 524 1.27 38.45 -10.67
CA ARG A 524 -0.04 37.85 -10.37
C ARG A 524 -0.87 37.67 -11.64
N LEU A 525 -1.24 36.43 -11.94
CA LEU A 525 -2.11 36.06 -13.06
C LEU A 525 -3.58 36.04 -12.63
N HIS A 526 -4.43 36.77 -13.36
CA HIS A 526 -5.87 36.79 -13.15
C HIS A 526 -6.58 35.78 -14.06
N LEU A 527 -7.16 34.75 -13.46
CA LEU A 527 -7.74 33.60 -14.18
C LEU A 527 -9.27 33.64 -14.33
N GLY A 528 -9.96 34.61 -13.72
CA GLY A 528 -11.43 34.66 -13.71
C GLY A 528 -12.11 33.56 -12.87
N ILE A 529 -11.32 32.69 -12.22
CA ILE A 529 -11.73 31.62 -11.30
C ILE A 529 -11.18 31.92 -9.89
N PRO A 530 -11.71 31.33 -8.81
CA PRO A 530 -11.28 31.61 -7.42
C PRO A 530 -9.93 30.94 -7.08
N ILE A 531 -8.93 31.12 -7.94
CA ILE A 531 -7.56 30.65 -7.77
C ILE A 531 -6.61 31.82 -7.95
N MET A 532 -5.68 31.94 -7.01
CA MET A 532 -4.63 32.93 -6.99
C MET A 532 -3.34 32.28 -7.49
N LEU A 533 -2.86 32.69 -8.67
CA LEU A 533 -1.65 32.13 -9.29
C LEU A 533 -0.62 33.22 -9.54
N TYR A 534 0.61 33.00 -9.09
CA TYR A 534 1.77 33.86 -9.37
C TYR A 534 2.66 33.20 -10.41
N CYS A 535 3.05 33.94 -11.45
CA CYS A 535 3.84 33.47 -12.56
C CYS A 535 5.27 34.03 -12.50
N ILE A 536 6.26 33.16 -12.63
CA ILE A 536 7.68 33.50 -12.80
C ILE A 536 8.04 33.16 -14.24
N ASP A 537 8.33 34.18 -15.05
CA ASP A 537 8.67 34.00 -16.46
C ASP A 537 10.18 33.83 -16.64
N LEU A 538 10.62 32.65 -17.10
CA LEU A 538 12.02 32.36 -17.42
C LEU A 538 12.46 32.91 -18.79
N GLY A 539 11.52 33.46 -19.57
CA GLY A 539 11.73 34.03 -20.89
C GLY A 539 10.74 33.49 -21.92
N GLY A 540 10.02 34.40 -22.57
CA GLY A 540 9.06 34.09 -23.64
C GLY A 540 7.78 33.38 -23.16
N GLY A 541 7.57 33.26 -21.83
CA GLY A 541 6.36 32.71 -21.24
C GLY A 541 5.21 33.72 -21.18
N LEU A 542 5.51 35.01 -21.04
CA LEU A 542 4.56 36.13 -21.07
C LEU A 542 4.90 37.12 -22.20
N ASP A 543 3.99 38.06 -22.51
CA ASP A 543 4.27 39.18 -23.43
C ASP A 543 5.42 40.09 -22.93
N ASP A 544 6.22 40.61 -23.86
CA ASP A 544 7.35 41.48 -23.58
C ASP A 544 6.92 42.75 -22.82
N GLY A 545 7.64 43.08 -21.73
CA GLY A 545 7.42 44.27 -20.91
C GLY A 545 6.41 44.12 -19.76
N LEU A 546 5.73 42.98 -19.64
CA LEU A 546 4.72 42.72 -18.59
C LEU A 546 5.29 42.26 -17.24
N THR A 547 6.60 42.02 -17.14
CA THR A 547 7.30 41.74 -15.87
C THR A 547 7.25 42.90 -14.87
N SER A 548 6.71 44.06 -15.29
CA SER A 548 6.54 45.28 -14.51
C SER A 548 5.08 45.61 -14.11
N CYS A 549 4.09 44.82 -14.57
CA CYS A 549 2.68 45.10 -14.31
C CYS A 549 2.15 44.38 -13.06
N GLU A 550 1.38 45.06 -12.19
CA GLU A 550 0.77 44.46 -10.98
C GLU A 550 -0.25 43.33 -11.28
N ARG A 551 -0.72 43.20 -12.53
CA ARG A 551 -1.76 42.24 -12.91
C ARG A 551 -1.60 41.80 -14.36
N VAL A 552 -1.40 40.50 -14.58
CA VAL A 552 -1.35 39.86 -15.90
C VAL A 552 -2.65 39.08 -16.12
N GLU A 553 -3.24 39.20 -17.31
CA GLU A 553 -4.43 38.41 -17.71
C GLU A 553 -4.04 37.18 -18.53
N THR A 554 -4.91 36.17 -18.62
CA THR A 554 -4.67 34.93 -19.40
C THR A 554 -4.30 35.19 -20.86
N ALA A 555 -4.80 36.29 -21.45
CA ALA A 555 -4.51 36.69 -22.83
C ALA A 555 -3.03 37.03 -23.09
N HIS A 556 -2.27 37.33 -22.04
CA HIS A 556 -0.85 37.69 -22.12
C HIS A 556 0.09 36.49 -21.96
N VAL A 557 -0.44 35.30 -21.67
CA VAL A 557 0.35 34.09 -21.55
C VAL A 557 0.73 33.61 -22.95
N ARG A 558 2.03 33.49 -23.20
CA ARG A 558 2.61 33.00 -24.46
C ARG A 558 3.12 31.58 -24.37
N SER A 559 3.40 31.09 -23.17
CA SER A 559 3.72 29.69 -22.92
C SER A 559 2.66 28.76 -23.53
N VAL A 560 3.09 27.85 -24.41
CA VAL A 560 2.25 26.85 -25.08
C VAL A 560 1.60 25.90 -24.06
N PRO A 561 2.36 25.22 -23.17
CA PRO A 561 1.76 24.31 -22.19
C PRO A 561 0.84 25.03 -21.19
N MET A 562 1.21 26.24 -20.77
CA MET A 562 0.39 27.01 -19.83
C MET A 562 -0.96 27.41 -20.45
N ARG A 563 -0.97 27.89 -21.71
CA ARG A 563 -2.22 28.22 -22.39
C ARG A 563 -3.16 27.02 -22.51
N ALA A 564 -2.62 25.87 -22.93
CA ALA A 564 -3.39 24.64 -23.05
C ALA A 564 -4.04 24.23 -21.71
N LEU A 565 -3.27 24.25 -20.62
CA LEU A 565 -3.81 23.94 -19.29
C LEU A 565 -4.88 24.96 -18.85
N LEU A 566 -4.66 26.24 -19.10
CA LEU A 566 -5.60 27.32 -18.74
C LEU A 566 -6.93 27.22 -19.52
N ASP A 567 -6.87 26.85 -20.80
CA ASP A 567 -8.06 26.59 -21.61
C ASP A 567 -8.93 25.51 -20.95
N GLY A 568 -8.31 24.45 -20.44
CA GLY A 568 -9.01 23.38 -19.74
C GLY A 568 -9.58 23.80 -18.38
N LEU A 569 -8.78 24.50 -17.57
CA LEU A 569 -9.21 25.00 -16.25
C LEU A 569 -10.37 26.00 -16.34
N THR A 570 -10.45 26.73 -17.46
CA THR A 570 -11.48 27.76 -17.70
C THR A 570 -12.56 27.32 -18.69
N HIS A 571 -12.64 26.01 -18.97
CA HIS A 571 -13.57 25.47 -19.94
C HIS A 571 -15.03 25.85 -19.61
N PRO A 572 -15.82 26.32 -20.59
CA PRO A 572 -17.17 26.88 -20.36
C PRO A 572 -18.19 25.87 -19.81
N GLY A 573 -17.96 24.57 -20.02
CA GLY A 573 -18.79 23.51 -19.44
C GLY A 573 -18.55 23.24 -17.95
N ILE A 574 -17.56 23.89 -17.32
CA ILE A 574 -17.19 23.66 -15.91
C ILE A 574 -17.61 24.87 -15.08
N SER A 575 -18.53 24.66 -14.13
CA SER A 575 -18.98 25.71 -13.22
C SER A 575 -18.07 25.82 -11.99
N TRP A 576 -17.62 27.03 -11.71
CA TRP A 576 -16.91 27.37 -10.46
C TRP A 576 -17.87 27.88 -9.37
N GLN A 577 -19.17 27.96 -9.65
CA GLN A 577 -20.21 28.38 -8.72
C GLN A 577 -20.82 27.15 -8.02
N GLY A 578 -20.68 27.07 -6.70
CA GLY A 578 -21.23 25.94 -5.94
C GLY A 578 -20.58 25.80 -4.57
N GLY A 579 -21.11 26.52 -3.58
CA GLY A 579 -21.05 26.03 -2.21
C GLY A 579 -21.97 24.82 -2.14
N VAL A 580 -21.41 23.64 -1.91
CA VAL A 580 -22.18 22.42 -1.63
C VAL A 580 -23.15 22.76 -0.50
N ALA A 581 -24.43 22.40 -0.65
CA ALA A 581 -25.38 22.39 0.47
C ALA A 581 -24.85 21.40 1.52
N LEU A 582 -24.07 21.92 2.47
CA LEU A 582 -23.46 21.14 3.53
C LEU A 582 -24.58 20.63 4.46
N ASN A 583 -24.74 19.31 4.54
CA ASN A 583 -25.53 18.69 5.60
C ASN A 583 -24.96 19.11 6.96
N ALA A 584 -25.83 19.28 7.97
CA ALA A 584 -25.44 19.79 9.29
C ALA A 584 -24.27 19.02 9.94
N HIS A 585 -24.14 17.73 9.66
CA HIS A 585 -23.01 16.90 10.10
C HIS A 585 -21.68 17.23 9.39
N SER A 586 -21.72 17.54 8.10
CA SER A 586 -20.55 17.91 7.28
C SER A 586 -20.06 19.32 7.60
N LEU A 587 -20.97 20.21 8.02
CA LEU A 587 -20.64 21.56 8.47
C LEU A 587 -19.95 21.55 9.84
N LEU A 588 -20.38 20.64 10.73
CA LEU A 588 -19.76 20.40 12.04
C LEU A 588 -18.33 19.83 11.93
N SER A 589 -18.04 18.97 10.96
CA SER A 589 -16.68 18.45 10.75
C SER A 589 -15.73 19.51 10.19
N VAL A 590 -16.22 20.37 9.29
CA VAL A 590 -15.47 21.53 8.77
C VAL A 590 -15.24 22.57 9.88
N MET A 591 -16.22 22.80 10.75
CA MET A 591 -16.07 23.71 11.90
C MET A 591 -15.12 23.15 12.97
N ALA A 592 -15.15 21.84 13.23
CA ALA A 592 -14.24 21.20 14.17
C ALA A 592 -12.78 21.24 13.71
N SER A 593 -12.54 21.16 12.40
CA SER A 593 -11.19 21.29 11.81
C SER A 593 -10.73 22.74 11.67
N ALA A 594 -11.66 23.69 11.53
CA ALA A 594 -11.36 25.13 11.60
C ALA A 594 -11.06 25.62 13.04
N ALA A 595 -11.62 24.96 14.07
CA ALA A 595 -11.42 25.33 15.47
C ALA A 595 -10.04 24.94 16.03
N THR A 596 -9.30 24.07 15.35
CA THR A 596 -7.92 23.65 15.71
C THR A 596 -6.83 24.30 14.86
N ALA A 597 -7.21 25.11 13.86
CA ALA A 597 -6.27 25.82 13.00
C ALA A 597 -6.12 27.25 13.50
N ASP A 598 -4.91 27.61 13.95
CA ASP A 598 -4.59 28.98 14.32
C ASP A 598 -5.00 29.94 13.21
N SER A 599 -5.80 30.92 13.62
CA SER A 599 -6.40 31.93 12.76
C SER A 599 -5.37 32.98 12.38
N GLU A 600 -4.52 32.70 11.38
CA GLU A 600 -3.86 33.70 10.54
C GLU A 600 -3.25 32.99 9.31
N ASN A 601 -3.76 33.33 8.11
CA ASN A 601 -3.48 32.79 6.76
C ASN A 601 -4.19 31.49 6.32
N LEU A 602 -5.51 31.59 6.13
CA LEU A 602 -6.27 30.72 5.24
C LEU A 602 -5.87 30.97 3.76
N GLY A 603 -4.85 30.26 3.27
CA GLY A 603 -4.51 30.16 1.83
C GLY A 603 -3.02 30.35 1.55
N GLY A 604 -2.32 29.27 1.21
CA GLY A 604 -0.99 29.36 0.60
C GLY A 604 -1.12 29.76 -0.88
N ASP A 605 -0.21 30.60 -1.36
CA ASP A 605 -0.20 31.08 -2.74
C ASP A 605 0.12 29.94 -3.73
N SER A 606 -0.52 29.92 -4.92
CA SER A 606 -0.15 29.01 -6.01
C SER A 606 0.88 29.67 -6.92
N PHE A 607 1.84 28.90 -7.43
CA PHE A 607 2.94 29.40 -8.25
C PHE A 607 3.05 28.65 -9.57
N ALA A 608 3.49 29.33 -10.62
CA ALA A 608 3.82 28.75 -11.91
C ALA A 608 5.14 29.33 -12.43
N VAL A 609 6.05 28.47 -12.82
CA VAL A 609 7.28 28.82 -13.54
C VAL A 609 7.02 28.52 -15.01
N VAL A 610 7.18 29.52 -15.88
CA VAL A 610 6.80 29.40 -17.30
C VAL A 610 7.92 29.88 -18.21
N SER A 611 8.08 29.23 -19.35
CA SER A 611 8.79 29.74 -20.53
C SER A 611 7.91 29.51 -21.77
N ARG A 612 8.39 29.86 -22.96
CA ARG A 612 7.64 29.63 -24.21
C ARG A 612 7.13 28.18 -24.35
N ASP A 613 7.98 27.22 -24.03
CA ASP A 613 7.76 25.79 -24.31
C ASP A 613 7.67 24.93 -23.02
N TYR A 614 7.87 25.54 -21.84
CA TYR A 614 7.89 24.84 -20.54
C TYR A 614 6.93 25.46 -19.53
N MET A 615 6.39 24.61 -18.66
CA MET A 615 5.55 24.99 -17.52
C MET A 615 5.82 24.06 -16.34
N ASN A 616 6.02 24.63 -15.17
CA ASN A 616 5.87 23.94 -13.89
C ASN A 616 4.87 24.71 -13.03
N ILE A 617 3.72 24.10 -12.73
CA ILE A 617 2.67 24.72 -11.92
C ILE A 617 2.47 23.94 -10.63
N SER A 618 2.39 24.68 -9.53
CA SER A 618 2.04 24.20 -8.21
C SER A 618 0.79 24.91 -7.74
N ALA A 619 -0.36 24.22 -7.87
CA ALA A 619 -1.68 24.79 -7.66
C ALA A 619 -2.37 24.16 -6.45
N LYS A 620 -2.90 25.01 -5.56
CA LYS A 620 -3.72 24.59 -4.42
C LYS A 620 -5.20 24.90 -4.67
N PHE A 621 -5.99 23.85 -4.89
CA PHE A 621 -7.44 23.95 -5.11
C PHE A 621 -8.18 23.75 -3.79
N GLY A 622 -8.24 24.78 -2.94
CA GLY A 622 -8.81 24.66 -1.59
C GLY A 622 -8.01 23.70 -0.71
N TYR A 623 -8.49 22.46 -0.55
CA TYR A 623 -7.85 21.40 0.24
C TYR A 623 -7.04 20.40 -0.60
N HIS A 624 -6.99 20.56 -1.94
CA HIS A 624 -6.21 19.71 -2.83
C HIS A 624 -4.94 20.41 -3.30
N TYR A 625 -3.92 19.62 -3.58
CA TYR A 625 -2.66 20.05 -4.13
C TYR A 625 -2.39 19.33 -5.44
N ALA A 626 -2.09 20.08 -6.50
CA ALA A 626 -1.71 19.53 -7.79
C ALA A 626 -0.42 20.19 -8.29
N ASN A 627 0.55 19.36 -8.65
CA ASN A 627 1.76 19.78 -9.36
C ASN A 627 1.72 19.24 -10.78
N ILE A 628 1.99 20.10 -11.76
CA ILE A 628 2.08 19.71 -13.17
C ILE A 628 3.39 20.23 -13.74
N ASP A 629 4.17 19.34 -14.33
CA ASP A 629 5.39 19.65 -15.04
C ASP A 629 5.23 19.25 -16.50
N ALA A 630 5.44 20.18 -17.42
CA ALA A 630 5.21 19.96 -18.84
C ALA A 630 6.23 20.69 -19.72
N LEU A 631 6.78 19.97 -20.70
CA LEU A 631 7.62 20.51 -21.76
C LEU A 631 7.00 20.19 -23.12
N CYS A 632 6.57 21.21 -23.86
CA CYS A 632 6.03 21.10 -25.23
C CYS A 632 7.01 21.70 -26.23
N SER A 633 7.88 20.87 -26.80
CA SER A 633 8.87 21.24 -27.81
C SER A 633 8.53 20.65 -29.20
N ASP A 634 9.24 21.12 -30.22
CA ASP A 634 9.17 20.56 -31.59
C ASP A 634 9.72 19.13 -31.69
N ARG A 635 10.34 18.60 -30.64
CA ARG A 635 10.93 17.25 -30.59
C ARG A 635 10.09 16.35 -29.69
N PRO A 636 9.27 15.44 -30.26
CA PRO A 636 8.40 14.57 -29.47
C PRO A 636 9.13 13.76 -28.40
N SER A 637 10.39 13.36 -28.64
CA SER A 637 11.18 12.60 -27.65
C SER A 637 11.53 13.36 -26.37
N GLN A 638 11.44 14.69 -26.36
CA GLN A 638 11.71 15.53 -25.19
C GLN A 638 10.40 15.88 -24.45
N ASN A 639 9.28 15.72 -25.12
CA ASN A 639 7.97 16.12 -24.66
C ASN A 639 7.47 15.21 -23.54
N HIS A 640 7.04 15.82 -22.44
CA HIS A 640 6.52 15.11 -21.28
C HIS A 640 5.47 15.93 -20.53
N VAL A 641 4.58 15.21 -19.85
CA VAL A 641 3.64 15.73 -18.86
C VAL A 641 3.69 14.83 -17.62
N VAL A 642 4.00 15.43 -16.47
CA VAL A 642 3.99 14.77 -15.17
C VAL A 642 2.99 15.49 -14.29
N LEU A 643 2.00 14.75 -13.77
CA LEU A 643 0.97 15.23 -12.86
C LEU A 643 1.11 14.52 -11.51
N LYS A 644 1.18 15.29 -10.43
CA LYS A 644 1.09 14.80 -9.05
C LYS A 644 -0.11 15.43 -8.38
N PHE A 645 -0.98 14.62 -7.79
CA PHE A 645 -2.20 15.07 -7.14
C PHE A 645 -2.31 14.44 -5.75
N ALA A 646 -2.57 15.26 -4.72
CA ALA A 646 -2.74 14.79 -3.35
C ALA A 646 -3.66 15.70 -2.52
N GLY A 647 -4.16 15.18 -1.40
CA GLY A 647 -4.90 15.94 -0.39
C GLY A 647 -6.41 15.99 -0.60
N GLY A 648 -7.13 16.48 0.42
CA GLY A 648 -8.57 16.76 0.36
C GLY A 648 -9.27 16.85 1.71
N ALA A 649 -10.50 17.36 1.71
CA ALA A 649 -11.33 17.53 2.91
C ALA A 649 -12.40 16.44 3.08
N GLY A 650 -12.51 15.52 2.12
CA GLY A 650 -13.41 14.37 2.19
C GLY A 650 -12.93 13.26 3.14
N SER A 651 -13.80 12.28 3.37
CA SER A 651 -13.43 11.06 4.11
C SER A 651 -12.33 10.29 3.37
N TYR A 652 -11.60 9.40 4.05
CA TYR A 652 -10.63 8.53 3.38
C TYR A 652 -11.26 7.79 2.20
N PHE A 653 -12.47 7.27 2.38
CA PHE A 653 -13.24 6.59 1.34
C PHE A 653 -13.55 7.50 0.14
N GLY A 654 -14.04 8.72 0.36
CA GLY A 654 -14.32 9.68 -0.72
C GLY A 654 -13.07 10.13 -1.47
N ARG A 655 -11.95 10.31 -0.75
CA ARG A 655 -10.64 10.62 -1.35
C ARG A 655 -10.16 9.46 -2.23
N SER A 656 -10.29 8.22 -1.78
CA SER A 656 -9.96 7.03 -2.59
C SER A 656 -10.81 6.93 -3.86
N LEU A 657 -12.12 7.21 -3.78
CA LEU A 657 -13.00 7.18 -4.95
C LEU A 657 -12.68 8.29 -5.96
N ARG A 658 -12.35 9.51 -5.52
CA ARG A 658 -11.87 10.55 -6.44
C ARG A 658 -10.55 10.17 -7.09
N VAL A 659 -9.59 9.64 -6.32
CA VAL A 659 -8.30 9.19 -6.87
C VAL A 659 -8.53 8.09 -7.90
N SER A 660 -9.47 7.17 -7.66
CA SER A 660 -9.89 6.17 -8.64
C SER A 660 -10.47 6.82 -9.91
N PHE A 661 -11.34 7.81 -9.78
CA PHE A 661 -11.89 8.56 -10.93
C PHE A 661 -10.79 9.26 -11.74
N LEU A 662 -9.91 10.01 -11.07
CA LEU A 662 -8.78 10.70 -11.72
C LEU A 662 -7.87 9.69 -12.44
N ALA A 663 -7.55 8.57 -11.79
CA ALA A 663 -6.74 7.51 -12.38
C ALA A 663 -7.39 6.91 -13.63
N SER A 664 -8.69 6.60 -13.57
CA SER A 664 -9.41 6.04 -14.73
C SER A 664 -9.45 6.99 -15.92
N VAL A 665 -9.66 8.30 -15.70
CA VAL A 665 -9.60 9.29 -16.79
C VAL A 665 -8.18 9.41 -17.34
N LEU A 666 -7.17 9.56 -16.48
CA LEU A 666 -5.77 9.72 -16.89
C LEU A 666 -5.23 8.49 -17.64
N GLN A 667 -5.57 7.28 -17.20
CA GLN A 667 -5.24 6.04 -17.90
C GLN A 667 -5.87 6.00 -19.29
N ARG A 668 -7.12 6.43 -19.44
CA ARG A 668 -7.80 6.49 -20.74
C ARG A 668 -7.25 7.59 -21.65
N LEU A 669 -6.70 8.66 -21.08
CA LEU A 669 -5.92 9.68 -21.80
C LEU A 669 -4.48 9.22 -22.15
N GLY A 670 -4.07 8.01 -21.71
CA GLY A 670 -2.79 7.40 -22.05
C GLY A 670 -1.67 7.55 -21.02
N PHE A 671 -1.92 8.16 -19.85
CA PHE A 671 -0.91 8.28 -18.80
C PHE A 671 -0.59 6.93 -18.14
N GLY A 672 0.67 6.71 -17.78
CA GLY A 672 1.04 5.73 -16.77
C GLY A 672 0.74 6.29 -15.38
N VAL A 673 -0.08 5.61 -14.59
CA VAL A 673 -0.57 6.09 -13.28
C VAL A 673 -0.08 5.17 -12.15
N ASP A 674 0.54 5.75 -11.13
CA ASP A 674 0.89 5.11 -9.85
C ASP A 674 0.05 5.74 -8.72
N ILE A 675 -0.47 4.91 -7.81
CA ILE A 675 -1.32 5.35 -6.70
C ILE A 675 -0.73 4.88 -5.38
N ARG A 676 -0.47 5.80 -4.46
CA ARG A 676 0.06 5.52 -3.12
C ARG A 676 -0.81 6.19 -2.05
N GLY A 677 -1.72 5.44 -1.46
CA GLY A 677 -2.69 5.98 -0.50
C GLY A 677 -3.68 6.93 -1.19
N ASP A 678 -3.65 8.21 -0.83
CA ASP A 678 -4.44 9.28 -1.45
C ASP A 678 -3.62 10.17 -2.41
N MET A 679 -2.38 9.77 -2.71
CA MET A 679 -1.52 10.41 -3.70
C MET A 679 -1.60 9.68 -5.04
N LEU A 680 -1.74 10.45 -6.11
CA LEU A 680 -1.72 10.00 -7.50
C LEU A 680 -0.54 10.66 -8.22
N GLU A 681 0.26 9.84 -8.91
CA GLU A 681 1.31 10.30 -9.83
C GLU A 681 1.02 9.74 -11.22
N ALA A 682 0.97 10.61 -12.23
CA ALA A 682 0.67 10.25 -13.61
C ALA A 682 1.73 10.84 -14.55
N THR A 683 2.27 10.03 -15.45
CA THR A 683 3.31 10.46 -16.40
C THR A 683 2.98 10.01 -17.83
N LEU A 684 3.18 10.90 -18.80
CA LEU A 684 3.10 10.61 -20.23
C LEU A 684 4.24 11.34 -20.97
N THR A 685 4.91 10.64 -21.89
CA THR A 685 6.07 11.15 -22.65
C THR A 685 5.94 10.80 -24.12
N GLY A 686 6.57 11.55 -25.01
CA GLY A 686 6.73 11.16 -26.41
C GLY A 686 5.67 11.67 -27.38
N LEU A 687 4.76 12.56 -26.94
CA LEU A 687 3.73 13.15 -27.80
C LEU A 687 4.29 14.30 -28.66
N ASP A 688 3.72 14.51 -29.84
CA ASP A 688 3.96 15.76 -30.58
C ASP A 688 3.29 16.96 -29.88
N GLY A 689 3.67 18.17 -30.30
CA GLY A 689 3.26 19.41 -29.63
C GLY A 689 1.76 19.68 -29.67
N ASP A 690 1.04 19.24 -30.71
CA ASP A 690 -0.40 19.47 -30.84
C ASP A 690 -1.17 18.49 -29.94
N ALA A 691 -0.81 17.20 -30.01
CA ALA A 691 -1.38 16.17 -29.14
C ALA A 691 -1.13 16.47 -27.65
N GLN A 692 0.03 17.03 -27.31
CA GLN A 692 0.34 17.39 -25.92
C GLN A 692 -0.46 18.61 -25.42
N GLN A 693 -0.77 19.58 -26.29
CA GLN A 693 -1.67 20.68 -25.94
C GLN A 693 -3.09 20.18 -25.67
N GLU A 694 -3.61 19.27 -26.50
CA GLU A 694 -4.92 18.66 -26.28
C GLU A 694 -4.97 17.88 -24.97
N LEU A 695 -3.91 17.11 -24.67
CA LEU A 695 -3.77 16.39 -23.41
C LEU A 695 -3.76 17.34 -22.20
N LEU A 696 -3.05 18.46 -22.28
CA LEU A 696 -3.00 19.47 -21.21
C LEU A 696 -4.34 20.18 -21.01
N ASP A 697 -5.08 20.45 -22.07
CA ASP A 697 -6.46 20.94 -22.00
C ASP A 697 -7.36 19.95 -21.25
N GLN A 698 -7.36 18.67 -21.65
CA GLN A 698 -8.12 17.61 -20.94
C GLN A 698 -7.69 17.47 -19.47
N THR A 699 -6.39 17.58 -19.19
CA THR A 699 -5.86 17.55 -17.81
C THR A 699 -6.37 18.74 -17.00
N GLY A 700 -6.41 19.94 -17.58
CA GLY A 700 -6.98 21.13 -16.97
C GLY A 700 -8.47 20.96 -16.66
N ARG A 701 -9.25 20.42 -17.60
CA ARG A 701 -10.68 20.13 -17.41
C ARG A 701 -10.91 19.13 -16.28
N LEU A 702 -10.10 18.07 -16.23
CA LEU A 702 -10.18 17.05 -15.19
C LEU A 702 -9.95 17.63 -13.79
N LEU A 703 -8.90 18.45 -13.63
CA LEU A 703 -8.58 19.10 -12.36
C LEU A 703 -9.68 20.06 -11.91
N ALA A 704 -10.23 20.85 -12.84
CA ALA A 704 -11.31 21.77 -12.53
C ALA A 704 -12.60 21.05 -12.12
N ALA A 705 -12.97 19.97 -12.83
CA ALA A 705 -14.19 19.22 -12.56
C ALA A 705 -14.12 18.33 -11.30
N ALA A 706 -12.91 17.97 -10.83
CA ALA A 706 -12.73 17.04 -9.71
C ALA A 706 -12.71 17.66 -8.29
N ARG A 707 -12.84 19.00 -8.18
CA ARG A 707 -12.53 19.80 -6.98
C ARG A 707 -13.30 19.45 -5.70
N LEU A 708 -14.53 18.93 -5.78
CA LEU A 708 -15.39 18.68 -4.60
C LEU A 708 -15.91 17.25 -4.52
N LEU A 709 -15.41 16.39 -5.40
CA LEU A 709 -15.90 15.03 -5.54
C LEU A 709 -15.62 14.16 -4.30
N ASP A 710 -14.53 14.40 -3.59
CA ASP A 710 -14.18 13.60 -2.40
C ASP A 710 -15.13 13.79 -1.21
N MET A 711 -15.93 14.85 -1.21
CA MET A 711 -16.93 15.10 -0.16
C MET A 711 -18.30 14.53 -0.50
N THR A 712 -18.53 14.11 -1.75
CA THR A 712 -19.87 13.78 -2.27
C THR A 712 -19.99 12.42 -2.93
N ILE A 713 -18.91 11.84 -3.47
CA ILE A 713 -18.97 10.50 -4.06
C ILE A 713 -19.25 9.47 -2.96
N GLY A 714 -20.39 8.78 -3.07
CA GLY A 714 -20.86 7.80 -2.08
C GLY A 714 -20.62 6.34 -2.43
N ASN A 715 -20.39 6.00 -3.71
CA ASN A 715 -20.20 4.61 -4.14
C ASN A 715 -19.25 4.49 -5.37
N GLY A 716 -18.75 3.28 -5.62
CA GLY A 716 -17.85 3.01 -6.75
C GLY A 716 -18.53 2.96 -8.12
N ALA A 717 -19.83 2.67 -8.20
CA ALA A 717 -20.57 2.63 -9.47
C ALA A 717 -20.70 4.02 -10.12
N ASP A 718 -20.70 5.08 -9.31
CA ASP A 718 -20.68 6.46 -9.79
C ASP A 718 -19.39 6.82 -10.53
N VAL A 719 -18.26 6.16 -10.23
CA VAL A 719 -16.97 6.47 -10.85
C VAL A 719 -17.00 6.18 -12.36
N GLU A 720 -17.47 5.00 -12.77
CA GLU A 720 -17.54 4.64 -14.19
C GLU A 720 -18.47 5.56 -14.98
N ARG A 721 -19.62 5.92 -14.39
CA ARG A 721 -20.55 6.89 -14.97
C ARG A 721 -19.89 8.26 -15.15
N MET A 722 -19.16 8.73 -14.14
CA MET A 722 -18.45 10.01 -14.20
C MET A 722 -17.32 10.01 -15.23
N VAL A 723 -16.61 8.89 -15.39
CA VAL A 723 -15.63 8.73 -16.46
C VAL A 723 -16.29 8.87 -17.83
N SER A 724 -17.44 8.22 -18.07
CA SER A 724 -18.20 8.41 -19.32
C SER A 724 -18.58 9.87 -19.53
N MET A 725 -19.21 10.48 -18.51
CA MET A 725 -19.64 11.88 -18.57
C MET A 725 -18.50 12.85 -18.90
N PHE A 726 -17.29 12.62 -18.36
CA PHE A 726 -16.12 13.45 -18.67
C PHE A 726 -15.77 13.42 -20.16
N PHE A 727 -15.75 12.22 -20.76
CA PHE A 727 -15.46 12.07 -22.19
C PHE A 727 -16.63 12.49 -23.09
N ASP A 728 -17.86 12.45 -22.58
CA ASP A 728 -19.07 12.96 -23.24
C ASP A 728 -19.18 14.51 -23.13
N GLY A 729 -18.22 15.19 -22.51
CA GLY A 729 -18.21 16.65 -22.34
C GLY A 729 -19.18 17.17 -21.26
N ASN A 730 -19.75 16.29 -20.44
CA ASN A 730 -20.62 16.63 -19.33
C ASN A 730 -19.84 16.67 -18.01
N TYR A 731 -19.48 17.87 -17.55
CA TYR A 731 -18.68 18.06 -16.35
C TYR A 731 -19.51 18.29 -15.06
N ASP A 732 -20.85 18.25 -15.10
CA ASP A 732 -21.71 18.35 -13.90
C ASP A 732 -22.00 16.96 -13.32
N PHE A 733 -21.00 16.38 -12.67
CA PHE A 733 -21.08 15.01 -12.12
C PHE A 733 -22.11 14.84 -10.99
N LEU A 734 -22.44 15.94 -10.30
CA LEU A 734 -23.28 15.95 -9.09
C LEU A 734 -24.73 16.38 -9.35
N GLY A 735 -25.08 16.72 -10.61
CA GLY A 735 -26.41 17.21 -10.96
C GLY A 735 -26.77 18.52 -10.24
N THR A 736 -25.77 19.36 -10.00
CA THR A 736 -25.92 20.64 -9.28
C THR A 736 -26.37 21.77 -10.21
N ALA A 737 -26.25 21.58 -11.53
CA ALA A 737 -26.85 22.49 -12.50
C ALA A 737 -28.38 22.41 -12.40
N ARG A 738 -29.03 23.58 -12.41
CA ARG A 738 -30.50 23.70 -12.41
C ARG A 738 -31.09 22.81 -13.52
N PRO A 739 -32.30 22.23 -13.33
CA PRO A 739 -32.88 21.18 -14.17
C PRO A 739 -33.29 21.58 -15.61
N ARG A 740 -32.65 22.58 -16.23
CA ARG A 740 -32.99 23.07 -17.56
C ARG A 740 -31.75 23.43 -18.38
N GLN A 741 -30.88 22.45 -18.63
CA GLN A 741 -29.95 22.54 -19.75
C GLN A 741 -30.73 22.34 -21.05
N ILE A 742 -30.58 23.27 -22.00
CA ILE A 742 -31.06 23.10 -23.37
C ILE A 742 -30.03 22.27 -24.15
N GLU A 743 -30.51 21.33 -24.97
CA GLU A 743 -29.67 20.41 -25.75
C GLU A 743 -28.69 21.19 -26.65
N GLY A 744 -27.42 20.79 -26.64
CA GLY A 744 -26.38 21.44 -27.45
C GLY A 744 -25.80 22.74 -26.88
N PHE A 745 -26.13 23.15 -25.65
CA PHE A 745 -25.56 24.36 -25.02
C PHE A 745 -25.08 24.15 -23.58
N TYR A 746 -23.97 24.81 -23.22
CA TYR A 746 -23.58 25.04 -21.83
C TYR A 746 -24.35 26.25 -21.27
N THR A 747 -25.11 26.07 -20.19
CA THR A 747 -26.00 27.09 -19.61
C THR A 747 -25.71 27.29 -18.12
N ASP A 748 -24.67 28.06 -17.80
CA ASP A 748 -24.25 28.33 -16.42
C ASP A 748 -25.14 29.38 -15.71
N THR A 749 -25.71 30.33 -16.47
CA THR A 749 -26.56 31.41 -15.92
C THR A 749 -27.83 31.60 -16.72
N GLY A 750 -28.94 31.92 -16.03
CA GLY A 750 -30.25 32.15 -16.66
C GLY A 750 -31.27 31.05 -16.44
N ASN A 751 -32.49 31.29 -16.92
CA ASN A 751 -33.56 30.30 -16.97
C ASN A 751 -33.86 30.01 -18.44
N TRP A 752 -33.19 28.99 -18.97
CA TRP A 752 -33.29 28.60 -20.38
C TRP A 752 -34.28 27.45 -20.53
N SER A 753 -35.07 27.45 -21.60
CA SER A 753 -36.00 26.37 -21.92
C SER A 753 -36.16 26.21 -23.43
N MET A 754 -36.46 24.99 -23.88
CA MET A 754 -36.94 24.74 -25.23
C MET A 754 -38.46 24.92 -25.26
N GLU A 755 -38.96 25.74 -26.18
CA GLU A 755 -40.40 25.99 -26.36
C GLU A 755 -40.77 25.95 -27.84
N GLN A 756 -42.05 25.70 -28.12
CA GLN A 756 -42.57 25.75 -29.48
C GLN A 756 -43.21 27.11 -29.71
N CYS A 757 -42.70 27.83 -30.71
CA CYS A 757 -43.14 29.18 -31.05
C CYS A 757 -43.27 29.31 -32.56
N ASP A 758 -44.44 29.78 -33.04
CA ASP A 758 -44.74 29.92 -34.46
C ASP A 758 -44.47 28.62 -35.26
N ASP A 759 -44.88 27.47 -34.70
CA ASP A 759 -44.64 26.12 -35.24
C ASP A 759 -43.17 25.68 -35.38
N VAL A 760 -42.22 26.45 -34.83
CA VAL A 760 -40.78 26.15 -34.83
C VAL A 760 -40.25 25.99 -33.40
N ARG A 761 -39.25 25.12 -33.20
CA ARG A 761 -38.55 25.00 -31.92
C ARG A 761 -37.69 26.24 -31.67
N CYS A 762 -37.92 26.91 -30.55
CA CYS A 762 -37.19 28.10 -30.13
C CYS A 762 -36.59 27.90 -28.74
N ILE A 763 -35.48 28.57 -28.48
CA ILE A 763 -34.86 28.65 -27.16
C ILE A 763 -35.41 29.91 -26.47
N ARG A 764 -36.00 29.77 -25.29
CA ARG A 764 -36.46 30.88 -24.46
C ARG A 764 -35.48 31.09 -23.31
N GLN A 765 -35.17 32.36 -23.04
CA GLN A 765 -34.66 32.76 -21.73
C GLN A 765 -35.72 33.58 -21.01
N ASP A 766 -36.07 33.17 -19.79
CA ASP A 766 -37.09 33.83 -18.97
C ASP A 766 -36.49 34.59 -17.78
N GLY A 767 -36.39 35.91 -17.91
CA GLY A 767 -35.97 36.83 -16.85
C GLY A 767 -37.10 37.33 -15.94
N SER A 768 -38.34 36.83 -16.04
CA SER A 768 -39.48 37.38 -15.31
C SER A 768 -39.44 37.18 -13.78
N GLU A 769 -38.68 36.19 -13.31
CA GLU A 769 -38.50 35.90 -11.88
C GLU A 769 -37.37 36.71 -11.22
N TRP A 770 -36.70 37.57 -11.99
CA TRP A 770 -35.59 38.41 -11.54
C TRP A 770 -36.07 39.32 -10.38
N GLY A 771 -35.63 39.01 -9.15
CA GLY A 771 -35.95 39.74 -7.91
C GLY A 771 -36.78 39.01 -6.83
N ARG A 772 -37.26 37.77 -7.04
CA ARG A 772 -38.03 37.04 -5.99
C ARG A 772 -37.20 36.21 -5.00
N SER A 773 -35.92 35.95 -5.28
CA SER A 773 -35.11 34.98 -4.54
C SER A 773 -34.17 35.55 -3.47
N VAL A 774 -34.18 36.87 -3.21
CA VAL A 774 -33.36 37.50 -2.16
C VAL A 774 -34.29 37.98 -1.04
N GLY A 775 -34.60 37.10 -0.10
CA GLY A 775 -35.31 37.45 1.13
C GLY A 775 -34.46 38.37 2.01
N GLY A 776 -35.03 39.49 2.43
CA GLY A 776 -34.33 40.60 3.12
C GLY A 776 -33.83 40.35 4.54
N GLU A 777 -33.90 39.13 5.08
CA GLU A 777 -33.49 38.84 6.47
C GLU A 777 -32.01 38.41 6.61
N SER A 778 -31.41 37.81 5.58
CA SER A 778 -30.03 37.31 5.61
C SER A 778 -28.96 38.39 5.37
N SER A 779 -29.30 39.44 4.63
CA SER A 779 -28.41 40.59 4.34
C SER A 779 -28.12 41.45 5.58
N ALA A 780 -29.10 41.63 6.47
CA ALA A 780 -28.98 42.50 7.65
C ALA A 780 -28.09 41.93 8.76
N VAL A 781 -27.99 40.59 8.86
CA VAL A 781 -27.17 39.91 9.87
C VAL A 781 -25.69 39.89 9.49
N PHE A 782 -25.38 39.69 8.20
CA PHE A 782 -24.00 39.67 7.70
C PHE A 782 -23.36 41.07 7.57
N ALA A 783 -24.15 42.09 7.23
CA ALA A 783 -23.68 43.49 7.19
C ALA A 783 -23.20 44.01 8.56
N ARG A 784 -23.75 43.46 9.66
CA ARG A 784 -23.36 43.81 11.03
C ARG A 784 -22.03 43.20 11.47
N MET A 785 -21.53 42.18 10.75
CA MET A 785 -20.39 41.36 11.17
C MET A 785 -19.08 41.70 10.42
N PHE A 786 -19.15 42.22 9.18
CA PHE A 786 -17.97 42.40 8.31
C PHE A 786 -17.69 43.84 7.84
N GLY A 787 -18.51 44.82 8.23
CA GLY A 787 -18.25 46.23 7.92
C GLY A 787 -18.17 46.58 6.42
N PRO A 788 -17.56 47.73 6.04
CA PRO A 788 -17.68 48.33 4.70
C PRO A 788 -17.15 47.46 3.53
N ARG A 789 -16.29 46.47 3.81
CA ARG A 789 -15.74 45.54 2.81
C ARG A 789 -16.78 44.54 2.28
N TYR A 790 -17.92 44.39 2.95
CA TYR A 790 -19.02 43.53 2.50
C TYR A 790 -19.74 44.09 1.26
N GLN A 791 -19.87 45.41 1.15
CA GLN A 791 -20.50 46.05 -0.03
C GLN A 791 -19.67 45.84 -1.30
N GLU A 792 -18.34 45.92 -1.22
CA GLU A 792 -17.45 45.63 -2.38
C GLU A 792 -17.41 44.15 -2.78
N ALA A 793 -17.70 43.24 -1.85
CA ALA A 793 -17.80 41.81 -2.10
C ALA A 793 -19.18 41.45 -2.69
N LEU A 794 -20.26 42.06 -2.20
CA LEU A 794 -21.60 41.94 -2.78
C LEU A 794 -21.67 42.55 -4.18
N ASP A 795 -21.06 43.71 -4.43
CA ASP A 795 -21.02 44.34 -5.77
C ASP A 795 -20.29 43.47 -6.82
N ARG A 796 -19.34 42.61 -6.40
CA ARG A 796 -18.68 41.64 -7.30
C ARG A 796 -19.49 40.38 -7.53
N VAL A 797 -20.25 39.91 -6.54
CA VAL A 797 -21.09 38.71 -6.65
C VAL A 797 -22.42 39.01 -7.36
N GLU A 798 -22.97 40.22 -7.18
CA GLU A 798 -24.22 40.66 -7.82
C GLU A 798 -24.06 40.97 -9.32
N THR A 799 -22.83 41.19 -9.83
CA THR A 799 -22.59 41.44 -11.26
C THR A 799 -22.78 40.21 -12.18
N PHE A 800 -22.62 38.98 -11.68
CA PHE A 800 -22.65 37.76 -12.52
C PHE A 800 -24.06 37.31 -12.92
N PHE A 801 -25.09 37.69 -12.15
CA PHE A 801 -26.49 37.33 -12.43
C PHE A 801 -27.19 38.28 -13.41
N HIS A 802 -26.46 39.22 -14.01
CA HIS A 802 -27.06 40.26 -14.84
C HIS A 802 -27.12 39.93 -16.33
N PHE A 803 -26.38 38.92 -16.79
CA PHE A 803 -26.24 38.59 -18.22
C PHE A 803 -26.31 37.08 -18.47
N PRO A 804 -27.53 36.51 -18.58
CA PRO A 804 -27.68 35.10 -18.94
C PRO A 804 -26.97 34.78 -20.26
N LEU A 805 -26.17 33.72 -20.24
CA LEU A 805 -25.36 33.25 -21.38
C LEU A 805 -25.59 31.75 -21.60
N ALA A 806 -25.93 31.37 -22.84
CA ALA A 806 -25.98 29.98 -23.30
C ALA A 806 -24.92 29.78 -24.39
N ILE A 807 -23.92 28.94 -24.14
CA ILE A 807 -22.77 28.74 -25.04
C ILE A 807 -23.01 27.49 -25.88
N CYS A 808 -23.04 27.63 -27.21
CA CYS A 808 -23.28 26.51 -28.10
C CYS A 808 -22.10 25.53 -28.08
N GLN A 809 -22.37 24.26 -27.91
CA GLN A 809 -21.38 23.18 -28.01
C GLN A 809 -20.83 23.13 -29.45
N GLU A 810 -19.58 22.70 -29.60
CA GLU A 810 -18.92 22.56 -30.92
C GLU A 810 -18.85 23.84 -31.79
N SER A 811 -19.08 25.01 -31.21
CA SER A 811 -19.09 26.31 -31.93
C SER A 811 -17.75 27.06 -31.93
N ARG A 812 -16.65 26.39 -31.56
CA ARG A 812 -15.34 27.05 -31.38
C ARG A 812 -14.76 27.44 -32.74
N MET A 813 -14.52 28.73 -32.95
CA MET A 813 -13.95 29.24 -34.20
C MET A 813 -13.10 30.51 -33.98
N ALA A 814 -12.25 30.81 -34.97
CA ALA A 814 -11.48 32.06 -35.05
C ALA A 814 -12.06 33.01 -36.10
N ASP A 815 -12.38 32.48 -37.28
CA ASP A 815 -12.91 33.20 -38.44
C ASP A 815 -14.16 32.48 -38.98
N GLY A 816 -15.12 33.24 -39.48
CA GLY A 816 -16.38 32.69 -39.97
C GLY A 816 -17.57 33.63 -39.83
N SER A 817 -18.76 33.11 -40.07
CA SER A 817 -20.03 33.83 -40.06
C SER A 817 -20.95 33.26 -38.99
N LEU A 818 -21.59 34.13 -38.22
CA LEU A 818 -22.59 33.78 -37.21
C LEU A 818 -23.92 34.43 -37.57
N ARG A 819 -25.03 33.70 -37.44
CA ARG A 819 -26.39 34.24 -37.59
C ARG A 819 -27.27 33.78 -36.43
N LEU A 820 -28.18 34.65 -36.01
CA LEU A 820 -29.10 34.40 -34.91
C LEU A 820 -30.40 35.17 -35.11
N HIS A 821 -31.55 34.48 -35.11
CA HIS A 821 -32.85 35.14 -35.00
C HIS A 821 -33.21 35.32 -33.53
N VAL A 822 -33.63 36.54 -33.19
CA VAL A 822 -33.87 36.95 -31.81
C VAL A 822 -35.13 37.82 -31.72
N ARG A 823 -35.95 37.54 -30.71
CA ARG A 823 -37.23 38.21 -30.46
C ARG A 823 -37.36 38.58 -28.98
N PRO A 824 -37.10 39.84 -28.60
CA PRO A 824 -37.35 40.33 -27.24
C PRO A 824 -38.85 40.50 -26.99
N GLU A 825 -39.41 39.74 -26.05
CA GLU A 825 -40.84 39.74 -25.73
C GLU A 825 -41.18 40.60 -24.51
N GLY A 826 -40.36 40.52 -23.46
CA GLY A 826 -40.67 41.09 -22.16
C GLY A 826 -39.44 41.53 -21.38
N GLY A 827 -39.70 42.16 -20.24
CA GLY A 827 -38.68 42.73 -19.34
C GLY A 827 -39.05 44.15 -18.89
N ARG A 828 -38.68 44.49 -17.64
CA ARG A 828 -39.10 45.73 -16.97
C ARG A 828 -38.14 46.88 -17.24
N MET A 829 -36.85 46.61 -17.20
CA MET A 829 -35.79 47.59 -17.45
C MET A 829 -35.31 47.50 -18.89
N ASP A 830 -35.16 46.28 -19.41
CA ASP A 830 -34.66 46.06 -20.77
C ASP A 830 -35.49 45.00 -21.49
N ARG A 831 -35.43 45.07 -22.82
CA ARG A 831 -35.91 44.02 -23.71
C ARG A 831 -34.82 43.76 -24.72
N ALA A 832 -33.82 42.99 -24.29
CA ALA A 832 -32.58 42.79 -25.01
C ALA A 832 -32.36 41.32 -25.35
N GLY A 833 -31.66 41.10 -26.45
CA GLY A 833 -31.16 39.80 -26.87
C GLY A 833 -29.91 40.01 -27.72
N GLY A 834 -29.06 39.01 -27.78
CA GLY A 834 -27.78 39.17 -28.44
C GLY A 834 -27.13 37.86 -28.85
N LEU A 835 -26.19 38.03 -29.76
CA LEU A 835 -25.30 37.00 -30.28
C LEU A 835 -23.94 37.18 -29.59
N ALA A 836 -23.52 36.19 -28.81
CA ALA A 836 -22.20 36.16 -28.18
C ALA A 836 -21.21 35.36 -29.03
N PHE A 837 -19.96 35.83 -29.08
CA PHE A 837 -18.90 35.21 -29.89
C PHE A 837 -17.50 35.48 -29.31
N GLY A 838 -16.52 34.68 -29.73
CA GLY A 838 -15.17 34.73 -29.15
C GLY A 838 -15.18 34.41 -27.66
N ILE A 839 -16.10 33.55 -27.21
CA ILE A 839 -16.29 33.21 -25.81
C ILE A 839 -15.15 32.32 -25.35
N ARG A 840 -14.28 32.87 -24.50
CA ARG A 840 -13.16 32.13 -23.89
C ARG A 840 -13.55 31.57 -22.53
N ASN A 841 -14.24 32.38 -21.74
CA ASN A 841 -14.84 32.00 -20.46
C ASN A 841 -16.04 32.91 -20.16
N ALA A 842 -16.78 32.62 -19.09
CA ALA A 842 -18.00 33.35 -18.71
C ALA A 842 -17.79 34.84 -18.41
N GLY A 843 -16.54 35.32 -18.31
CA GLY A 843 -16.21 36.74 -18.11
C GLY A 843 -15.61 37.44 -19.32
N ASN A 844 -15.18 36.71 -20.36
CA ASN A 844 -14.42 37.27 -21.48
C ASN A 844 -14.98 36.80 -22.84
N TYR A 845 -15.70 37.69 -23.51
CA TYR A 845 -16.40 37.42 -24.77
C TYR A 845 -16.89 38.71 -25.44
N PHE A 846 -17.31 38.63 -26.70
CA PHE A 846 -17.96 39.73 -27.42
C PHE A 846 -19.46 39.47 -27.54
N VAL A 847 -20.25 40.54 -27.59
CA VAL A 847 -21.71 40.46 -27.80
C VAL A 847 -22.18 41.52 -28.78
N LEU A 848 -22.86 41.09 -29.83
CA LEU A 848 -23.73 41.95 -30.61
C LEU A 848 -25.12 41.94 -29.97
N ARG A 849 -25.48 43.03 -29.30
CA ARG A 849 -26.74 43.16 -28.55
C ARG A 849 -27.72 44.06 -29.29
N LEU A 850 -28.96 43.61 -29.45
CA LEU A 850 -30.09 44.48 -29.78
C LEU A 850 -30.95 44.76 -28.55
N ASN A 851 -31.53 45.97 -28.48
CA ASN A 851 -32.43 46.36 -27.38
C ASN A 851 -33.66 47.13 -27.91
N ALA A 852 -34.85 46.60 -27.63
CA ALA A 852 -36.13 47.17 -28.08
C ALA A 852 -36.61 48.39 -27.26
N VAL A 853 -36.12 48.55 -26.03
CA VAL A 853 -36.44 49.73 -25.19
C VAL A 853 -35.56 50.90 -25.59
N GLU A 854 -34.26 50.65 -25.73
CA GLU A 854 -33.28 51.70 -26.04
C GLU A 854 -33.17 52.00 -27.56
N ASN A 855 -33.83 51.23 -28.42
CA ASN A 855 -33.78 51.34 -29.89
C ASN A 855 -32.34 51.42 -30.43
N ASN A 856 -31.52 50.45 -30.07
CA ASN A 856 -30.15 50.38 -30.54
C ASN A 856 -29.67 48.95 -30.75
N VAL A 857 -28.62 48.83 -31.55
CA VAL A 857 -27.74 47.68 -31.63
C VAL A 857 -26.34 48.13 -31.21
N ILE A 858 -25.73 47.39 -30.29
CA ILE A 858 -24.43 47.73 -29.71
C ILE A 858 -23.53 46.49 -29.71
N LEU A 859 -22.28 46.67 -30.15
CA LEU A 859 -21.23 45.69 -29.96
C LEU A 859 -20.49 45.98 -28.65
N PHE A 860 -20.48 45.00 -27.76
CA PHE A 860 -19.74 45.03 -26.50
C PHE A 860 -18.59 44.03 -26.50
N GLU A 861 -17.50 44.40 -25.83
CA GLU A 861 -16.46 43.51 -25.35
C GLU A 861 -16.64 43.35 -23.84
N PHE A 862 -16.73 42.11 -23.35
CA PHE A 862 -16.70 41.81 -21.93
C PHE A 862 -15.27 41.41 -21.57
N VAL A 863 -14.67 42.15 -20.63
CA VAL A 863 -13.34 41.85 -20.05
C VAL A 863 -13.52 41.66 -18.55
N ASN A 864 -13.31 40.44 -18.07
CA ASN A 864 -13.56 40.05 -16.67
C ASN A 864 -14.96 40.47 -16.17
N SER A 865 -15.98 40.17 -16.95
CA SER A 865 -17.40 40.49 -16.72
C SER A 865 -17.75 41.97 -16.73
N ARG A 866 -16.79 42.85 -17.04
CA ARG A 866 -17.04 44.29 -17.26
C ARG A 866 -17.26 44.55 -18.75
N ARG A 867 -18.41 45.15 -19.07
CA ARG A 867 -18.74 45.53 -20.45
C ARG A 867 -17.99 46.81 -20.87
N VAL A 868 -17.33 46.75 -22.01
CA VAL A 868 -16.74 47.87 -22.73
C VAL A 868 -17.52 48.01 -24.04
N ARG A 869 -18.08 49.20 -24.29
CA ARG A 869 -18.79 49.47 -25.55
C ARG A 869 -17.76 49.71 -26.66
N LEU A 870 -17.85 48.95 -27.75
CA LEU A 870 -17.02 49.15 -28.94
C LEU A 870 -17.73 50.06 -29.94
N GLU A 871 -18.92 49.68 -30.38
CA GLU A 871 -19.67 50.39 -31.43
C GLU A 871 -21.16 50.42 -31.11
N ARG A 872 -21.87 51.45 -31.60
CA ARG A 872 -23.31 51.63 -31.39
C ARG A 872 -23.98 52.21 -32.64
N VAL A 873 -25.13 51.64 -32.99
CA VAL A 873 -26.06 52.20 -33.98
C VAL A 873 -27.44 52.32 -33.36
N ASP A 874 -28.04 53.50 -33.48
CA ASP A 874 -29.43 53.72 -33.09
C ASP A 874 -30.34 53.27 -34.24
N VAL A 875 -31.17 52.27 -33.98
CA VAL A 875 -32.09 51.66 -34.95
C VAL A 875 -33.36 51.24 -34.24
N ARG A 876 -34.51 51.50 -34.86
CA ARG A 876 -35.80 51.18 -34.25
C ARG A 876 -36.01 49.67 -34.20
N ILE A 877 -36.08 49.11 -32.99
CA ILE A 877 -36.31 47.68 -32.76
C ILE A 877 -37.72 47.51 -32.19
N ARG A 878 -38.54 46.66 -32.82
CA ARG A 878 -39.89 46.36 -32.33
C ARG A 878 -39.83 45.15 -31.38
N SER A 879 -40.44 45.29 -30.20
CA SER A 879 -40.61 44.17 -29.27
C SER A 879 -41.67 43.20 -29.81
N GLY A 880 -41.47 41.90 -29.60
CA GLY A 880 -42.37 40.84 -30.09
C GLY A 880 -42.23 40.50 -31.58
N THR A 881 -41.24 41.05 -32.29
CA THR A 881 -40.93 40.69 -33.68
C THR A 881 -39.55 40.06 -33.77
N TRP A 882 -39.39 39.09 -34.68
CA TRP A 882 -38.09 38.49 -35.01
C TRP A 882 -37.19 39.50 -35.74
N ALA A 883 -35.92 39.54 -35.35
CA ALA A 883 -34.85 40.22 -36.06
C ALA A 883 -33.64 39.28 -36.18
N GLU A 884 -32.94 39.30 -37.31
CA GLU A 884 -31.71 38.54 -37.51
C GLU A 884 -30.49 39.37 -37.12
N LEU A 885 -29.68 38.89 -36.19
CA LEU A 885 -28.35 39.40 -35.91
C LEU A 885 -27.30 38.58 -36.68
N GLY A 886 -26.38 39.27 -37.34
CA GLY A 886 -25.24 38.64 -38.03
C GLY A 886 -23.90 39.22 -37.59
N VAL A 887 -22.89 38.36 -37.49
CA VAL A 887 -21.48 38.77 -37.29
C VAL A 887 -20.61 37.99 -38.25
N ASP A 888 -19.87 38.69 -39.12
CA ASP A 888 -18.83 38.10 -39.96
C ASP A 888 -17.45 38.46 -39.39
N ILE A 889 -16.59 37.47 -39.19
CA ILE A 889 -15.28 37.59 -38.54
C ILE A 889 -14.17 37.24 -39.53
N CYS A 890 -13.21 38.15 -39.68
CA CYS A 890 -11.99 37.94 -40.46
C CYS A 890 -10.78 38.56 -39.73
N GLY A 891 -10.00 37.72 -39.07
CA GLY A 891 -8.93 38.09 -38.17
C GLY A 891 -9.45 38.96 -37.02
N LYS A 892 -9.00 40.22 -36.96
CA LYS A 892 -9.48 41.19 -35.97
C LYS A 892 -10.68 42.01 -36.45
N THR A 893 -11.02 41.92 -37.73
CA THR A 893 -12.10 42.71 -38.30
C THR A 893 -13.42 41.98 -38.13
N VAL A 894 -14.42 42.68 -37.59
CA VAL A 894 -15.78 42.16 -37.44
C VAL A 894 -16.79 43.07 -38.13
N ARG A 895 -17.65 42.49 -38.95
CA ARG A 895 -18.77 43.16 -39.61
C ARG A 895 -20.07 42.70 -38.97
N CYS A 896 -20.83 43.63 -38.43
CA CYS A 896 -22.11 43.35 -37.77
C CYS A 896 -23.27 43.66 -38.72
N LEU A 897 -24.28 42.79 -38.74
CA LEU A 897 -25.45 42.88 -39.60
C LEU A 897 -26.74 42.83 -38.77
N LEU A 898 -27.79 43.46 -39.29
CA LEU A 898 -29.17 43.34 -38.82
C LEU A 898 -30.08 43.09 -40.01
N ASP A 899 -30.84 42.00 -39.99
CA ASP A 899 -31.72 41.57 -41.08
C ASP A 899 -31.00 41.51 -42.45
N GLY A 900 -29.76 40.98 -42.45
CA GLY A 900 -28.88 40.90 -43.63
C GLY A 900 -28.26 42.23 -44.08
N VAL A 901 -28.61 43.37 -43.46
CA VAL A 901 -28.07 44.69 -43.79
C VAL A 901 -26.84 44.99 -42.91
N PRO A 902 -25.68 45.34 -43.47
CA PRO A 902 -24.51 45.75 -42.68
C PRO A 902 -24.80 47.00 -41.84
N LEU A 903 -24.55 46.92 -40.53
CA LEU A 903 -24.69 48.04 -39.60
C LEU A 903 -23.38 48.83 -39.51
N PHE A 904 -22.28 48.15 -39.20
CA PHE A 904 -20.94 48.72 -39.06
C PHE A 904 -19.87 47.64 -39.16
N GLU A 905 -18.64 48.06 -39.45
CA GLU A 905 -17.44 47.23 -39.47
C GLU A 905 -16.40 47.87 -38.55
N THR A 906 -15.77 47.08 -37.68
CA THR A 906 -14.78 47.57 -36.72
C THR A 906 -13.63 46.58 -36.54
N VAL A 907 -12.49 47.08 -36.07
CA VAL A 907 -11.29 46.28 -35.81
C VAL A 907 -11.14 46.10 -34.30
N LEU A 908 -11.22 44.85 -33.85
CA LEU A 908 -11.09 44.45 -32.46
C LEU A 908 -9.63 44.54 -31.98
N ARG A 909 -9.45 44.69 -30.66
CA ARG A 909 -8.12 44.71 -30.03
C ARG A 909 -7.43 43.35 -30.15
N ILE A 910 -8.21 42.29 -29.95
CA ILE A 910 -7.80 40.89 -29.99
C ILE A 910 -8.58 40.13 -31.05
N THR A 911 -7.99 39.07 -31.61
CA THR A 911 -8.71 38.14 -32.47
C THR A 911 -9.78 37.42 -31.64
N PRO A 912 -11.06 37.45 -32.05
CA PRO A 912 -12.17 36.87 -31.30
C PRO A 912 -12.22 35.35 -31.50
N TYR A 913 -11.23 34.65 -30.92
CA TYR A 913 -11.18 33.19 -30.89
C TYR A 913 -11.92 32.65 -29.66
N GLY A 914 -12.83 31.70 -29.87
CA GLY A 914 -13.59 31.05 -28.80
C GLY A 914 -14.90 30.44 -29.30
N TYR A 915 -15.79 30.12 -28.37
CA TYR A 915 -17.15 29.62 -28.67
C TYR A 915 -18.09 30.77 -29.07
N ALA A 916 -19.25 30.40 -29.62
CA ALA A 916 -20.35 31.31 -29.89
C ALA A 916 -21.62 30.86 -29.13
N GLY A 917 -22.58 31.77 -28.98
CA GLY A 917 -23.77 31.47 -28.20
C GLY A 917 -24.80 32.59 -28.13
N LEU A 918 -25.76 32.39 -27.23
CA LEU A 918 -26.90 33.26 -27.00
C LEU A 918 -26.67 34.10 -25.75
N TRP A 919 -27.05 35.37 -25.81
CA TRP A 919 -26.89 36.31 -24.72
C TRP A 919 -28.15 37.15 -24.50
N THR A 920 -28.42 37.51 -23.26
CA THR A 920 -29.54 38.40 -22.91
C THR A 920 -29.24 39.16 -21.62
N LYS A 921 -30.14 40.07 -21.24
CA LYS A 921 -30.08 40.77 -19.96
C LYS A 921 -30.97 40.08 -18.93
N GLY A 922 -30.57 40.10 -17.66
CA GLY A 922 -31.16 39.29 -16.59
C GLY A 922 -32.68 39.43 -16.41
N ASP A 923 -33.26 40.59 -16.68
CA ASP A 923 -34.71 40.84 -16.57
C ASP A 923 -35.47 40.66 -17.89
N SER A 924 -34.77 40.48 -19.01
CA SER A 924 -35.38 40.32 -20.33
C SER A 924 -36.01 38.92 -20.47
N VAL A 925 -37.10 38.86 -21.21
CA VAL A 925 -37.69 37.61 -21.71
C VAL A 925 -37.50 37.61 -23.21
N THR A 926 -36.68 36.70 -23.71
CA THR A 926 -36.21 36.72 -25.09
C THR A 926 -36.23 35.32 -25.69
N LEU A 927 -36.74 35.22 -26.92
CA LEU A 927 -36.74 34.01 -27.73
C LEU A 927 -35.64 34.06 -28.78
N PHE A 928 -35.05 32.90 -29.05
CA PHE A 928 -33.96 32.68 -29.99
C PHE A 928 -34.29 31.50 -30.90
N ARG A 929 -33.91 31.58 -32.17
CA ARG A 929 -33.98 30.45 -33.12
C ARG A 929 -32.96 30.60 -34.24
N ASP A 930 -32.85 29.56 -35.07
CA ASP A 930 -32.03 29.55 -36.29
C ASP A 930 -30.59 30.03 -36.05
N PHE A 931 -29.99 29.59 -34.93
CA PHE A 931 -28.61 29.91 -34.60
C PHE A 931 -27.67 29.08 -35.48
N THR A 932 -26.84 29.75 -36.30
CA THR A 932 -25.88 29.08 -37.19
C THR A 932 -24.47 29.61 -37.00
N VAL A 933 -23.51 28.69 -37.14
CA VAL A 933 -22.08 28.92 -37.06
C VAL A 933 -21.43 28.35 -38.31
N GLU A 934 -20.85 29.20 -39.15
CA GLU A 934 -20.17 28.81 -40.39
C GLU A 934 -18.69 29.22 -40.33
N PRO A 935 -17.77 28.32 -39.95
CA PRO A 935 -16.34 28.61 -39.95
C PRO A 935 -15.82 28.90 -41.36
N ALA A 936 -14.83 29.78 -41.49
CA ALA A 936 -14.17 30.02 -42.79
C ALA A 936 -13.50 28.72 -43.30
N LEU A 937 -13.74 28.35 -44.56
CA LEU A 937 -13.14 27.19 -45.22
C LEU A 937 -11.60 27.30 -45.22
N GLY A 938 -10.95 26.59 -44.29
CA GLY A 938 -9.48 26.56 -44.18
C GLY A 938 -8.88 26.11 -42.84
N LEU A 939 -9.67 26.02 -41.75
CA LEU A 939 -9.18 25.57 -40.43
C LEU A 939 -10.18 24.65 -39.72
N ALA A 940 -10.72 23.66 -40.44
CA ALA A 940 -11.33 22.51 -39.76
C ALA A 940 -10.19 21.64 -39.20
N HIS A 941 -9.88 21.77 -37.91
CA HIS A 941 -9.18 20.68 -37.23
C HIS A 941 -10.10 19.45 -37.29
N PRO A 942 -9.64 18.31 -37.84
CA PRO A 942 -10.45 17.12 -37.92
C PRO A 942 -10.63 16.57 -36.50
N ILE A 943 -11.82 16.77 -35.92
CA ILE A 943 -12.26 15.97 -34.78
C ILE A 943 -12.63 14.60 -35.37
N MET A 944 -11.88 13.56 -34.99
CA MET A 944 -12.04 12.19 -35.49
C MET A 944 -13.43 11.62 -35.20
N GLN A 945 -13.87 10.76 -36.12
CA GLN A 945 -14.97 9.79 -35.99
C GLN A 945 -14.77 8.82 -34.82
#